data_AF-A0A177QKU8-F1
#
_entry.id   AF-A0A177QKU8-F1
#
_cell.length_a   1.000
_cell.length_b   1.000
_cell.length_c   1.000
_cell.angle_alpha   90.00
_cell.angle_beta   90.00
_cell.angle_gamma   90.00
#
_symmetry.space_group_name_H-M   'P 1'
#
loop_
_entity.id
_entity.type
_entity.pdbx_description
1 polymer ?
#
loop_
_entity_poly.entity_id
_entity_poly.type
_entity_poly.pdbx_seq_one_letter_code
_entity_poly.pdbx_strand_id
1 'polypeptide(L)'
;MSEQSISPSFSPIEYWHMTLRRKWLVLAIFFACVGVGGILCVVWPESYRSSTLILVESQKIPEEYVKTLIGSSIEERLNSIQQQVMSRTLLTQMIQEFDLYSEAVRQGGNEAVIERLRKDIRVTTSTTHSARGGVDAFAISFAHQDPQLAMKVTAKLASQFIEENLRSREQLVTGASEFIEQELAMAKERLESQERSLTLFKTKYMGELPEQVPANLSALDRLSLQHGTTLDALQRAADRLSLIEKTFKEYEALGSTTAGAVQGPGGVVVVDSPYLRLKELEKTLTTLAAEYKDNYPDIIALKQEIQALKAQIGKAARENKESDKATIVTKETKPIDAYLRELGRQREESKLEIVSLKERLLRLKDQMKEFEARVEKAPAREQELMLLNRDYGNLKENYRSLMDKKLNARLSENLEKRQKGEQFRILDPANLPQKAETPDRLKIMLLALGLGCGLGVGAVVALESLRPVFRRSDEVESLLQLRVLASIPNFSSVSGHSQKLLSRGAMTPRSAEAMAGRLLSARMPDDKRNGTYAGTSVGGEAGLPAVETRGLSGQLGIGRALDLIAKWSPLSGVAEQFRVAAARLVLLQSGAGSRVTVITSAIKGEGKSVVAANLAYVLASNLGKPTLLIDGDLKCPTVHQCMGIPQFPGLRDVLEGERSVDSCLHRVGELPLWILPSGVASGRMLELSDIHHISGMLSELKKQYEYIIIDAPPILPLADMHMLAGMADTLIFVVRAGLTPRGVAEKAIRTIGAPSNACIILNGLEAAGVPYYMREAYDYLSEKKKVGST
;
A
#
# COMPACT_ATOMS: atom_id res chain seq x y z
N MET A 1 6.78 27.06 46.64
CA MET A 1 5.85 26.52 45.62
C MET A 1 6.57 25.40 44.89
N SER A 2 6.19 24.16 45.19
CA SER A 2 6.60 22.98 44.41
C SER A 2 5.48 21.97 44.60
N GLU A 3 4.42 22.12 43.79
CA GLU A 3 3.38 21.12 43.63
C GLU A 3 4.01 19.87 43.01
N GLN A 4 4.50 18.96 43.85
CA GLN A 4 4.69 17.58 43.42
C GLN A 4 3.31 16.96 43.31
N SER A 5 2.76 16.98 42.10
CA SER A 5 1.62 16.18 41.71
C SER A 5 1.99 14.70 41.83
N ILE A 6 1.79 14.13 43.02
CA ILE A 6 1.83 12.67 43.23
C ILE A 6 0.59 12.13 42.53
N SER A 7 0.72 11.80 41.24
CA SER A 7 -0.26 10.98 40.55
C SER A 7 -0.37 9.66 41.33
N PRO A 8 -1.55 9.26 41.83
CA PRO A 8 -1.69 8.00 42.55
C PRO A 8 -1.39 6.87 41.56
N SER A 9 -0.22 6.26 41.65
CA SER A 9 0.12 5.05 40.92
C SER A 9 -0.66 3.91 41.53
N PHE A 10 -1.92 3.74 41.12
CA PHE A 10 -2.72 2.59 41.51
C PHE A 10 -2.02 1.32 41.03
N SER A 11 -1.90 0.34 41.91
CA SER A 11 -1.30 -0.94 41.55
C SER A 11 -2.20 -1.71 40.56
N PRO A 12 -1.67 -2.60 39.69
CA PRO A 12 -2.48 -3.39 38.77
C PRO A 12 -3.61 -4.19 39.47
N ILE A 13 -3.38 -4.60 40.71
CA ILE A 13 -4.35 -5.27 41.58
C ILE A 13 -5.51 -4.32 41.96
N GLU A 14 -5.26 -3.03 42.16
CA GLU A 14 -6.29 -2.06 42.51
C GLU A 14 -7.24 -1.80 41.34
N TYR A 15 -6.73 -1.68 40.11
CA TYR A 15 -7.56 -1.59 38.90
C TYR A 15 -8.47 -2.82 38.73
N TRP A 16 -7.94 -4.01 39.04
CA TRP A 16 -8.71 -5.27 39.00
C TRP A 16 -9.85 -5.28 40.03
N HIS A 17 -9.61 -4.83 41.25
CA HIS A 17 -10.66 -4.77 42.27
C HIS A 17 -11.68 -3.67 42.00
N MET A 18 -11.27 -2.53 41.42
CA MET A 18 -12.20 -1.46 41.01
C MET A 18 -13.17 -1.95 39.93
N THR A 19 -12.65 -2.63 38.92
CA THR A 19 -13.45 -3.17 37.81
C THR A 19 -14.42 -4.26 38.28
N LEU A 20 -14.04 -5.13 39.22
CA LEU A 20 -14.91 -6.16 39.77
C LEU A 20 -16.11 -5.60 40.57
N ARG A 21 -15.93 -4.49 41.29
CA ARG A 21 -17.00 -3.85 42.07
C ARG A 21 -18.11 -3.27 41.18
N ARG A 22 -17.72 -2.68 40.05
CA ARG A 22 -18.63 -2.07 39.07
C ARG A 22 -18.70 -2.86 37.76
N LYS A 23 -18.55 -4.19 37.84
CA LYS A 23 -18.52 -5.09 36.68
C LYS A 23 -19.72 -4.89 35.74
N TRP A 24 -20.89 -4.58 36.29
CA TRP A 24 -22.10 -4.31 35.52
C TRP A 24 -22.02 -3.03 34.68
N LEU A 25 -21.32 -2.00 35.16
CA LEU A 25 -21.11 -0.75 34.40
C LEU A 25 -20.11 -0.98 33.27
N VAL A 26 -19.03 -1.71 33.53
CA VAL A 26 -18.06 -2.10 32.50
C VAL A 26 -18.74 -2.93 31.42
N LEU A 27 -19.53 -3.94 31.81
CA LEU A 27 -20.30 -4.76 30.88
C LEU A 27 -21.32 -3.93 30.09
N ALA A 28 -22.01 -2.97 30.73
CA ALA A 28 -22.97 -2.11 30.02
C ALA A 28 -22.31 -1.26 28.93
N ILE A 29 -21.17 -0.62 29.23
CA ILE A 29 -20.41 0.17 28.24
C ILE A 29 -19.85 -0.74 27.14
N PHE A 30 -19.33 -1.91 27.52
CA PHE A 30 -18.83 -2.90 26.56
C PHE A 30 -19.91 -3.33 25.56
N PHE A 31 -21.08 -3.76 26.06
CA PHE A 31 -22.19 -4.17 25.19
C PHE A 31 -22.75 -3.01 24.37
N ALA A 32 -22.76 -1.79 24.90
CA ALA A 32 -23.14 -0.61 24.13
C ALA A 32 -22.18 -0.34 22.97
N CYS A 33 -20.86 -0.38 23.20
CA CYS A 33 -19.85 -0.19 22.14
C CYS A 33 -19.90 -1.31 21.09
N VAL A 34 -20.05 -2.57 21.51
CA VAL A 34 -20.22 -3.70 20.59
C VAL A 34 -21.51 -3.58 19.79
N GLY A 35 -22.61 -3.15 20.43
CA GLY A 35 -23.89 -2.88 19.76
C GLY A 35 -23.77 -1.78 18.70
N VAL A 36 -23.11 -0.67 19.02
CA VAL A 36 -22.82 0.42 18.06
C VAL A 36 -21.93 -0.08 16.92
N GLY A 37 -20.88 -0.85 17.21
CA GLY A 37 -20.02 -1.48 16.19
C GLY A 37 -20.80 -2.43 15.27
N GLY A 38 -21.74 -3.19 15.81
CA GLY A 38 -22.65 -4.04 15.05
C GLY A 38 -23.59 -3.24 14.15
N ILE A 39 -24.19 -2.15 14.67
CA ILE A 39 -25.05 -1.25 13.89
C ILE A 39 -24.25 -0.60 12.74
N LEU A 40 -23.04 -0.12 13.01
CA LEU A 40 -22.15 0.44 11.98
C LEU A 40 -21.84 -0.58 10.87
N CYS A 41 -21.63 -1.85 11.21
CA CYS A 41 -21.43 -2.91 10.21
C CYS A 41 -22.65 -3.15 9.31
N VAL A 42 -23.86 -2.84 9.77
CA VAL A 42 -25.11 -3.03 9.01
C VAL A 42 -25.48 -1.79 8.21
N VAL A 43 -25.22 -0.60 8.74
CA VAL A 43 -25.57 0.68 8.10
C VAL A 43 -24.58 1.08 7.02
N TRP A 44 -23.29 0.71 7.15
CA TRP A 44 -22.32 1.04 6.11
C TRP A 44 -22.56 0.22 4.84
N PRO A 45 -22.58 0.87 3.66
CA PRO A 45 -22.85 0.18 2.41
C PRO A 45 -21.72 -0.81 2.12
N GLU A 46 -22.12 -2.04 1.79
CA GLU A 46 -21.20 -3.08 1.37
C GLU A 46 -20.66 -2.76 -0.02
N SER A 47 -19.36 -2.92 -0.22
CA SER A 47 -18.72 -2.80 -1.52
C SER A 47 -18.11 -4.13 -1.92
N TYR A 48 -18.41 -4.53 -3.15
CA TYR A 48 -18.00 -5.79 -3.75
C TYR A 48 -16.97 -5.51 -4.85
N ARG A 49 -15.84 -6.22 -4.83
CA ARG A 49 -14.78 -6.07 -5.84
C ARG A 49 -14.76 -7.29 -6.76
N SER A 50 -14.96 -7.04 -8.05
CA SER A 50 -14.75 -8.06 -9.09
C SER A 50 -13.37 -7.87 -9.69
N SER A 51 -12.65 -8.97 -9.92
CA SER A 51 -11.32 -8.97 -10.51
C SER A 51 -11.26 -9.89 -11.72
N THR A 52 -10.47 -9.53 -12.72
CA THR A 52 -10.15 -10.36 -13.88
C THR A 52 -8.64 -10.39 -14.07
N LEU A 53 -8.12 -11.58 -14.33
CA LEU A 53 -6.69 -11.81 -14.52
C LEU A 53 -6.40 -11.97 -16.01
N ILE A 54 -5.51 -11.12 -16.53
CA ILE A 54 -5.11 -11.10 -17.93
C ILE A 54 -3.64 -11.54 -18.01
N LEU A 55 -3.41 -12.61 -18.77
CA LEU A 55 -2.10 -13.18 -19.05
C LEU A 55 -1.51 -12.51 -20.28
N VAL A 56 -0.22 -12.17 -20.22
CA VAL A 56 0.56 -11.70 -21.37
C VAL A 56 1.24 -12.91 -22.01
N GLU A 57 0.66 -13.44 -23.08
CA GLU A 57 1.28 -14.53 -23.83
C GLU A 57 2.38 -13.97 -24.74
N SER A 58 3.63 -14.37 -24.52
CA SER A 58 4.75 -14.03 -25.39
C SER A 58 4.66 -14.75 -26.74
N GLN A 59 5.25 -14.14 -27.78
CA GLN A 59 5.26 -14.70 -29.12
C GLN A 59 5.99 -16.05 -29.17
N LYS A 60 5.36 -17.07 -29.80
CA LYS A 60 5.93 -18.43 -29.94
C LYS A 60 6.91 -18.57 -31.11
N ILE A 61 7.06 -17.54 -31.94
CA ILE A 61 7.93 -17.56 -33.12
C ILE A 61 9.33 -17.10 -32.69
N PRO A 62 10.41 -17.84 -33.02
CA PRO A 62 11.77 -17.42 -32.70
C PRO A 62 12.10 -16.03 -33.27
N GLU A 63 12.70 -15.16 -32.45
CA GLU A 63 13.06 -13.77 -32.81
C GLU A 63 14.01 -13.68 -34.03
N GLU A 64 14.69 -14.78 -34.36
CA GLU A 64 15.57 -14.89 -35.52
C GLU A 64 14.82 -14.68 -36.86
N TYR A 65 13.51 -14.98 -36.89
CA TYR A 65 12.67 -14.79 -38.08
C TYR A 65 12.00 -13.42 -38.16
N VAL A 66 11.84 -12.72 -37.02
CA VAL A 66 11.17 -11.41 -36.95
C VAL A 66 11.84 -10.57 -35.86
N LYS A 67 12.71 -9.64 -36.27
CA LYS A 67 13.23 -8.62 -35.36
C LYS A 67 12.12 -7.65 -34.99
N THR A 68 11.89 -7.45 -33.70
CA THR A 68 10.95 -6.45 -33.18
C THR A 68 11.45 -5.04 -33.56
N LEU A 69 10.61 -4.31 -34.29
CA LEU A 69 10.94 -2.95 -34.79
C LEU A 69 10.92 -1.89 -33.68
N ILE A 70 10.23 -2.16 -32.55
CA ILE A 70 9.98 -1.18 -31.48
C ILE A 70 10.12 -1.89 -30.13
N GLY A 71 11.13 -1.51 -29.35
CA GLY A 71 11.45 -2.06 -28.03
C GLY A 71 10.84 -1.28 -26.86
N SER A 72 9.54 -0.98 -26.91
CA SER A 72 8.86 -0.45 -25.70
C SER A 72 8.69 -1.57 -24.69
N SER A 73 9.06 -1.30 -23.43
CA SER A 73 8.81 -2.23 -22.33
C SER A 73 7.30 -2.48 -22.18
N ILE A 74 6.92 -3.70 -21.79
CA ILE A 74 5.52 -4.06 -21.61
C ILE A 74 4.90 -3.15 -20.54
N GLU A 75 5.67 -2.76 -19.52
CA GLU A 75 5.28 -1.85 -18.45
C GLU A 75 4.95 -0.44 -18.97
N GLU A 76 5.77 0.15 -19.84
CA GLU A 76 5.48 1.46 -20.47
C GLU A 76 4.19 1.41 -21.30
N ARG A 77 3.99 0.31 -22.02
CA ARG A 77 2.80 0.08 -22.83
C ARG A 77 1.56 -0.07 -21.96
N LEU A 78 1.63 -0.88 -20.90
CA LEU A 78 0.55 -1.06 -19.93
C LEU A 78 0.17 0.26 -19.28
N ASN A 79 1.14 1.09 -18.90
CA ASN A 79 0.89 2.42 -18.35
C ASN A 79 0.19 3.34 -19.37
N SER A 80 0.62 3.34 -20.63
CA SER A 80 -0.02 4.12 -21.70
C SER A 80 -1.47 3.70 -21.93
N ILE A 81 -1.72 2.40 -22.05
CA ILE A 81 -3.07 1.84 -22.21
C ILE A 81 -3.91 2.15 -20.97
N GLN A 82 -3.34 2.05 -19.76
CA GLN A 82 -4.04 2.41 -18.54
C GLN A 82 -4.48 3.88 -18.55
N GLN A 83 -3.61 4.81 -18.96
CA GLN A 83 -4.00 6.22 -19.08
C GLN A 83 -5.10 6.42 -20.12
N GLN A 84 -5.06 5.68 -21.23
CA GLN A 84 -6.05 5.77 -22.29
C GLN A 84 -7.41 5.18 -21.88
N VAL A 85 -7.44 4.00 -21.26
CA VAL A 85 -8.69 3.38 -20.75
C VAL A 85 -9.27 4.18 -19.58
N MET A 86 -8.43 4.83 -18.77
CA MET A 86 -8.86 5.76 -17.71
C MET A 86 -9.18 7.18 -18.22
N SER A 87 -9.19 7.38 -19.53
CA SER A 87 -9.52 8.67 -20.12
C SER A 87 -10.96 9.08 -19.82
N ARG A 88 -11.16 10.40 -19.73
CA ARG A 88 -12.48 10.99 -19.47
C ARG A 88 -13.56 10.47 -20.43
N THR A 89 -13.22 10.35 -21.71
CA THR A 89 -14.17 9.95 -22.76
C THR A 89 -14.70 8.53 -22.52
N LEU A 90 -13.81 7.56 -22.29
CA LEU A 90 -14.20 6.16 -22.05
C LEU A 90 -14.92 5.99 -20.71
N LEU A 91 -14.44 6.65 -19.65
CA LEU A 91 -15.10 6.61 -18.34
C LEU A 91 -16.51 7.21 -18.40
N THR A 92 -16.70 8.31 -19.14
CA THR A 92 -18.03 8.91 -19.34
C THR A 92 -18.96 7.98 -20.11
N GLN A 93 -18.45 7.30 -21.16
CA GLN A 93 -19.21 6.29 -21.90
C GLN A 93 -19.62 5.12 -20.99
N MET A 94 -18.72 4.62 -20.14
CA MET A 94 -19.05 3.56 -19.19
C MET A 94 -20.09 3.99 -18.15
N ILE A 95 -20.01 5.22 -17.65
CA ILE A 95 -21.01 5.77 -16.71
C ILE A 95 -22.39 5.79 -17.36
N GLN A 96 -22.49 6.18 -18.62
CA GLN A 96 -23.76 6.22 -19.36
C GLN A 96 -24.27 4.82 -19.74
N GLU A 97 -23.38 3.91 -20.16
CA GLU A 97 -23.75 2.55 -20.58
C GLU A 97 -24.29 1.71 -19.41
N PHE A 98 -23.70 1.85 -18.22
CA PHE A 98 -24.05 1.06 -17.03
C PHE A 98 -24.85 1.83 -15.97
N ASP A 99 -25.24 3.08 -16.25
CA ASP A 99 -25.92 4.01 -15.32
C ASP A 99 -25.24 4.07 -13.93
N LEU A 100 -23.91 4.17 -13.95
CA LEU A 100 -23.09 4.11 -12.73
C LEU A 100 -23.26 5.38 -11.89
N TYR A 101 -23.49 5.19 -10.59
CA TYR A 101 -23.61 6.26 -9.61
C TYR A 101 -24.69 7.32 -9.94
N SER A 102 -25.84 6.90 -10.45
CA SER A 102 -26.95 7.78 -10.87
C SER A 102 -27.37 8.84 -9.83
N GLU A 103 -27.33 8.51 -8.54
CA GLU A 103 -27.58 9.49 -7.46
C GLU A 103 -26.45 10.52 -7.29
N ALA A 104 -25.19 10.11 -7.45
CA ALA A 104 -24.04 11.00 -7.32
C ALA A 104 -23.89 11.94 -8.54
N VAL A 105 -24.24 11.45 -9.74
CA VAL A 105 -24.33 12.27 -10.96
C VAL A 105 -25.32 13.42 -10.77
N ARG A 106 -26.47 13.16 -10.13
CA ARG A 106 -27.51 14.17 -9.85
C ARG A 106 -27.09 15.23 -8.84
N GLN A 107 -26.21 14.90 -7.90
CA GLN A 107 -25.82 15.80 -6.80
C GLN A 107 -24.52 16.56 -7.04
N GLY A 108 -23.53 15.97 -7.72
CA GLY A 108 -22.17 16.51 -7.82
C GLY A 108 -21.64 16.71 -9.25
N GLY A 109 -22.46 16.42 -10.28
CA GLY A 109 -22.04 16.48 -11.68
C GLY A 109 -21.11 15.34 -12.10
N ASN A 110 -20.84 15.24 -13.40
CA ASN A 110 -20.09 14.11 -13.97
C ASN A 110 -18.62 14.05 -13.49
N GLU A 111 -18.02 15.17 -13.11
CA GLU A 111 -16.59 15.22 -12.77
C GLU A 111 -16.26 14.47 -11.47
N ALA A 112 -17.05 14.68 -10.42
CA ALA A 112 -16.86 13.99 -9.14
C ALA A 112 -17.05 12.47 -9.27
N VAL A 113 -17.92 12.04 -10.17
CA VAL A 113 -18.20 10.62 -10.45
C VAL A 113 -17.04 9.97 -11.21
N ILE A 114 -16.44 10.68 -12.16
CA ILE A 114 -15.28 10.18 -12.91
C ILE A 114 -14.08 9.98 -11.99
N GLU A 115 -13.81 10.91 -11.07
CA GLU A 115 -12.73 10.74 -10.08
C GLU A 115 -13.00 9.58 -9.12
N ARG A 116 -14.26 9.39 -8.70
CA ARG A 116 -14.65 8.23 -7.90
C ARG A 116 -14.45 6.92 -8.65
N LEU A 117 -14.86 6.87 -9.92
CA LEU A 117 -14.68 5.71 -10.79
C LEU A 117 -13.20 5.37 -10.98
N ARG A 118 -12.32 6.36 -11.21
CA ARG A 118 -10.86 6.13 -11.27
C ARG A 118 -10.30 5.53 -9.99
N LYS A 119 -10.80 5.96 -8.82
CA LYS A 119 -10.35 5.45 -7.52
C LYS A 119 -10.82 4.01 -7.25
N ASP A 120 -12.00 3.66 -7.76
CA ASP A 120 -12.60 2.34 -7.56
C ASP A 120 -11.95 1.28 -8.48
N ILE A 121 -11.43 1.70 -9.64
CA ILE A 121 -10.63 0.87 -10.56
C ILE A 121 -9.20 0.73 -10.03
N ARG A 122 -8.70 -0.51 -9.94
CA ARG A 122 -7.30 -0.81 -9.60
C ARG A 122 -6.73 -1.79 -10.60
N VAL A 123 -5.54 -1.46 -11.12
CA VAL A 123 -4.73 -2.34 -11.96
C VAL A 123 -3.51 -2.76 -11.13
N THR A 124 -3.34 -4.06 -10.92
CA THR A 124 -2.19 -4.63 -10.22
C THR A 124 -1.40 -5.50 -11.18
N THR A 125 -0.14 -5.14 -11.42
CA THR A 125 0.79 -5.93 -12.24
C THR A 125 1.51 -6.93 -11.37
N SER A 126 1.47 -8.22 -11.73
CA SER A 126 2.22 -9.27 -11.06
C SER A 126 3.54 -9.47 -11.79
N THR A 127 4.59 -8.80 -11.31
CA THR A 127 5.96 -9.05 -11.77
C THR A 127 6.51 -10.27 -11.03
N THR A 128 6.41 -11.46 -11.61
CA THR A 128 7.21 -12.59 -11.14
C THR A 128 8.66 -12.31 -11.55
N HIS A 129 9.63 -12.53 -10.65
CA HIS A 129 11.06 -12.41 -10.96
C HIS A 129 11.52 -13.52 -11.94
N SER A 130 10.98 -13.53 -13.15
CA SER A 130 11.50 -14.29 -14.28
C SER A 130 12.70 -13.53 -14.83
N ALA A 131 13.78 -14.25 -15.17
CA ALA A 131 15.11 -13.73 -15.54
C ALA A 131 15.15 -12.79 -16.77
N ARG A 132 13.99 -12.42 -17.35
CA ARG A 132 13.82 -11.53 -18.50
C ARG A 132 13.06 -10.23 -18.21
N GLY A 133 12.66 -9.95 -16.96
CA GLY A 133 12.17 -8.63 -16.55
C GLY A 133 10.91 -8.14 -17.30
N GLY A 134 9.85 -8.94 -17.34
CA GLY A 134 8.55 -8.55 -17.90
C GLY A 134 7.37 -8.96 -17.03
N VAL A 135 6.21 -8.30 -17.22
CA VAL A 135 4.94 -8.68 -16.59
C VAL A 135 4.36 -9.93 -17.25
N ASP A 136 4.29 -11.05 -16.52
CA ASP A 136 3.67 -12.29 -17.00
C ASP A 136 2.13 -12.20 -16.97
N ALA A 137 1.56 -11.52 -15.96
CA ALA A 137 0.13 -11.30 -15.83
C ALA A 137 -0.21 -10.01 -15.06
N PHE A 138 -1.36 -9.44 -15.35
CA PHE A 138 -1.90 -8.30 -14.61
C PHE A 138 -3.38 -8.50 -14.30
N ALA A 139 -3.83 -7.99 -13.16
CA ALA A 139 -5.21 -8.05 -12.75
C ALA A 139 -5.85 -6.66 -12.80
N ILE A 140 -7.04 -6.59 -13.40
CA ILE A 140 -7.89 -5.40 -13.36
C ILE A 140 -9.01 -5.71 -12.37
N SER A 141 -9.29 -4.77 -11.47
CA SER A 141 -10.39 -4.90 -10.52
C SER A 141 -11.19 -3.62 -10.38
N PHE A 142 -12.48 -3.77 -10.17
CA PHE A 142 -13.40 -2.65 -9.93
C PHE A 142 -14.30 -2.97 -8.74
N ALA A 143 -14.52 -1.97 -7.89
CA ALA A 143 -15.34 -2.08 -6.68
C ALA A 143 -16.64 -1.28 -6.82
N HIS A 144 -17.77 -1.92 -6.54
CA HIS A 144 -19.08 -1.29 -6.58
C HIS A 144 -20.03 -1.91 -5.54
N GLN A 145 -21.10 -1.20 -5.17
CA GLN A 145 -22.10 -1.68 -4.20
C GLN A 145 -22.90 -2.88 -4.73
N ASP A 146 -23.17 -2.88 -6.03
CA ASP A 146 -23.82 -4.01 -6.71
C ASP A 146 -22.76 -4.97 -7.29
N PRO A 147 -22.72 -6.25 -6.84
CA PRO A 147 -21.78 -7.24 -7.33
C PRO A 147 -21.94 -7.54 -8.84
N GLN A 148 -23.15 -7.43 -9.40
CA GLN A 148 -23.37 -7.67 -10.82
C GLN A 148 -22.79 -6.55 -11.68
N LEU A 149 -23.02 -5.29 -11.27
CA LEU A 149 -22.39 -4.13 -11.93
C LEU A 149 -20.88 -4.19 -11.80
N ALA A 150 -20.34 -4.56 -10.63
CA ALA A 150 -18.90 -4.74 -10.45
C ALA A 150 -18.31 -5.71 -11.48
N MET A 151 -18.95 -6.88 -11.65
CA MET A 151 -18.54 -7.90 -12.62
C MET A 151 -18.64 -7.40 -14.08
N LYS A 152 -19.78 -6.79 -14.45
CA LYS A 152 -20.00 -6.30 -15.82
C LYS A 152 -19.00 -5.21 -16.21
N VAL A 153 -18.74 -4.27 -15.30
CA VAL A 153 -17.78 -3.18 -15.53
C VAL A 153 -16.35 -3.72 -15.59
N THR A 154 -15.96 -4.63 -14.69
CA THR A 154 -14.63 -5.28 -14.76
C THR A 154 -14.46 -6.05 -16.08
N ALA A 155 -15.48 -6.79 -16.53
CA ALA A 155 -15.46 -7.50 -17.80
C ALA A 155 -15.31 -6.53 -18.99
N LYS A 156 -16.09 -5.44 -19.00
CA LYS A 156 -16.01 -4.41 -20.04
C LYS A 156 -14.63 -3.74 -20.04
N LEU A 157 -14.08 -3.40 -18.88
CA LEU A 157 -12.74 -2.83 -18.74
C LEU A 157 -11.68 -3.77 -19.31
N ALA A 158 -11.73 -5.07 -18.99
CA ALA A 158 -10.81 -6.03 -19.57
C ALA A 158 -10.92 -6.13 -21.09
N SER A 159 -12.14 -6.17 -21.63
CA SER A 159 -12.34 -6.15 -23.09
C SER A 159 -11.78 -4.87 -23.72
N GLN A 160 -12.02 -3.70 -23.12
CA GLN A 160 -11.49 -2.43 -23.59
C GLN A 160 -9.95 -2.37 -23.53
N PHE A 161 -9.33 -2.92 -22.48
CA PHE A 161 -7.87 -3.02 -22.39
C PHE A 161 -7.29 -3.88 -23.51
N ILE A 162 -7.92 -5.03 -23.81
CA ILE A 162 -7.47 -5.93 -24.87
C ILE A 162 -7.67 -5.27 -26.25
N GLU A 163 -8.83 -4.65 -26.48
CA GLU A 163 -9.16 -3.97 -27.73
C GLU A 163 -8.21 -2.79 -27.99
N GLU A 164 -7.94 -1.96 -26.99
CA GLU A 164 -7.03 -0.82 -27.14
C GLU A 164 -5.58 -1.28 -27.35
N ASN A 165 -5.15 -2.38 -26.72
CA ASN A 165 -3.83 -2.97 -27.00
C ASN A 165 -3.73 -3.46 -28.45
N LEU A 166 -4.74 -4.21 -28.93
CA LEU A 166 -4.77 -4.70 -30.31
C LEU A 166 -4.77 -3.54 -31.31
N ARG A 167 -5.59 -2.53 -31.07
CA ARG A 167 -5.68 -1.33 -31.92
C ARG A 167 -4.37 -0.55 -31.95
N SER A 168 -3.75 -0.32 -30.80
CA SER A 168 -2.48 0.40 -30.68
C SER A 168 -1.36 -0.34 -31.40
N ARG A 169 -1.26 -1.67 -31.24
CA ARG A 169 -0.26 -2.48 -31.96
C ARG A 169 -0.50 -2.51 -33.45
N GLU A 170 -1.74 -2.69 -33.90
CA GLU A 170 -2.09 -2.68 -35.32
C GLU A 170 -1.70 -1.34 -35.96
N GLN A 171 -2.04 -0.20 -35.33
CA GLN A 171 -1.67 1.12 -35.81
C GLN A 171 -0.15 1.31 -35.92
N LEU A 172 0.61 0.87 -34.92
CA LEU A 172 2.08 0.97 -34.93
C LEU A 172 2.70 0.13 -36.05
N VAL A 173 2.24 -1.11 -36.24
CA VAL A 173 2.78 -2.02 -37.26
C VAL A 173 2.38 -1.57 -38.66
N THR A 174 1.12 -1.17 -38.87
CA THR A 174 0.66 -0.63 -40.15
C THR A 174 1.37 0.68 -40.50
N GLY A 175 1.50 1.61 -39.56
CA GLY A 175 2.22 2.88 -39.79
C GLY A 175 3.71 2.67 -40.12
N ALA A 176 4.37 1.71 -39.47
CA ALA A 176 5.74 1.34 -39.81
C ALA A 176 5.84 0.72 -41.22
N SER A 177 4.88 -0.14 -41.60
CA SER A 177 4.79 -0.73 -42.95
C SER A 177 4.64 0.37 -44.01
N GLU A 178 3.72 1.31 -43.80
CA GLU A 178 3.48 2.45 -44.70
C GLU A 178 4.72 3.34 -44.85
N PHE A 179 5.41 3.66 -43.75
CA PHE A 179 6.64 4.44 -43.78
C PHE A 179 7.73 3.76 -44.63
N ILE A 180 7.95 2.47 -44.42
CA ILE A 180 8.95 1.71 -45.20
C ILE A 180 8.55 1.59 -46.67
N GLU A 181 7.25 1.44 -46.97
CA GLU A 181 6.76 1.43 -48.36
C GLU A 181 7.01 2.77 -49.07
N GLN A 182 6.80 3.90 -48.38
CA GLN A 182 7.09 5.23 -48.92
C GLN A 182 8.59 5.45 -49.15
N GLU A 183 9.45 5.10 -48.18
CA GLU A 183 10.91 5.17 -48.32
C GLU A 183 11.43 4.30 -49.47
N LEU A 184 10.87 3.09 -49.62
CA LEU A 184 11.23 2.18 -50.71
C LEU A 184 10.83 2.74 -52.08
N ALA A 185 9.66 3.38 -52.19
CA ALA A 185 9.24 4.03 -53.43
C ALA A 185 10.19 5.17 -53.82
N MET A 186 10.59 6.02 -52.86
CA MET A 186 11.58 7.08 -53.09
C MET A 186 12.96 6.52 -53.44
N ALA A 187 13.40 5.46 -52.76
CA ALA A 187 14.68 4.80 -53.05
C ALA A 187 14.68 4.18 -54.46
N LYS A 188 13.56 3.59 -54.88
CA LYS A 188 13.39 3.04 -56.23
C LYS A 188 13.49 4.13 -57.30
N GLU A 189 12.80 5.26 -57.11
CA GLU A 189 12.85 6.38 -58.04
C GLU A 189 14.27 6.94 -58.18
N ARG A 190 14.98 7.12 -57.06
CA ARG A 190 16.39 7.54 -57.06
C ARG A 190 17.28 6.53 -57.79
N LEU A 191 17.11 5.23 -57.53
CA LEU A 191 17.86 4.18 -58.21
C LEU A 191 17.62 4.19 -59.72
N GLU A 192 16.37 4.27 -60.16
CA GLU A 192 16.03 4.36 -61.59
C GLU A 192 16.61 5.62 -62.24
N SER A 193 16.58 6.76 -61.54
CA SER A 193 17.19 8.01 -62.05
C SER A 193 18.71 7.89 -62.22
N GLN A 194 19.38 7.19 -61.30
CA GLN A 194 20.81 6.93 -61.37
C GLN A 194 21.15 5.92 -62.47
N GLU A 195 20.34 4.87 -62.64
CA GLU A 195 20.47 3.93 -63.76
C GLU A 195 20.35 4.65 -65.10
N ARG A 196 19.32 5.50 -65.27
CA ARG A 196 19.16 6.32 -66.47
C ARG A 196 20.36 7.22 -66.70
N SER A 197 20.88 7.87 -65.65
CA SER A 197 22.06 8.73 -65.76
C SER A 197 23.30 7.95 -66.20
N LEU A 198 23.50 6.74 -65.68
CA LEU A 198 24.57 5.83 -66.05
C LEU A 198 24.43 5.33 -67.50
N THR A 199 23.21 4.97 -67.93
CA THR A 199 22.92 4.61 -69.31
C THR A 199 23.19 5.78 -70.25
N LEU A 200 22.68 6.98 -69.95
CA LEU A 200 22.92 8.19 -70.74
C LEU A 200 24.41 8.52 -70.84
N PHE A 201 25.15 8.35 -69.74
CA PHE A 201 26.60 8.53 -69.71
C PHE A 201 27.32 7.54 -70.66
N LYS A 202 26.98 6.24 -70.56
CA LYS A 202 27.54 5.20 -71.44
C LYS A 202 27.23 5.45 -72.91
N THR A 203 26.01 5.87 -73.23
CA THR A 203 25.61 6.18 -74.60
C THR A 203 26.30 7.45 -75.13
N LYS A 204 26.42 8.50 -74.31
CA LYS A 204 27.03 9.78 -74.71
C LYS A 204 28.53 9.66 -74.99
N TYR A 205 29.25 8.84 -74.22
CA TYR A 205 30.70 8.67 -74.33
C TYR A 205 31.08 7.33 -74.98
N MET A 206 30.20 6.78 -75.82
CA MET A 206 30.46 5.56 -76.58
C MET A 206 31.73 5.71 -77.44
N GLY A 207 32.70 4.82 -77.29
CA GLY A 207 34.00 4.87 -77.94
C GLY A 207 35.11 5.48 -77.07
N GLU A 208 34.79 6.19 -75.99
CA GLU A 208 35.76 6.75 -75.02
C GLU A 208 35.74 5.98 -73.67
N LEU A 209 34.98 4.89 -73.57
CA LEU A 209 34.83 4.12 -72.33
C LEU A 209 36.06 3.25 -72.03
N PRO A 210 36.38 3.00 -70.75
CA PRO A 210 37.52 2.16 -70.34
C PRO A 210 37.46 0.73 -70.92
N GLU A 211 36.25 0.14 -70.96
CA GLU A 211 35.99 -1.19 -71.52
C GLU A 211 36.34 -1.28 -73.04
N GLN A 212 36.40 -0.15 -73.73
CA GLN A 212 36.66 -0.04 -75.17
C GLN A 212 38.09 0.39 -75.51
N VAL A 213 38.89 0.79 -74.52
CA VAL A 213 40.30 1.16 -74.71
C VAL A 213 41.11 0.05 -75.38
N PRO A 214 40.98 -1.25 -75.01
CA PRO A 214 41.71 -2.31 -75.70
C PRO A 214 41.36 -2.40 -77.18
N ALA A 215 40.08 -2.20 -77.54
CA ALA A 215 39.63 -2.19 -78.92
C ALA A 215 40.19 -0.98 -79.68
N ASN A 216 40.18 0.21 -79.06
CA ASN A 216 40.75 1.43 -79.65
C ASN A 216 42.26 1.32 -79.87
N LEU A 217 43.02 0.77 -78.92
CA LEU A 217 44.46 0.54 -79.05
C LEU A 217 44.75 -0.43 -80.20
N SER A 218 43.98 -1.52 -80.30
CA SER A 218 44.14 -2.48 -81.41
C SER A 218 43.83 -1.86 -82.79
N ALA A 219 42.90 -0.90 -82.85
CA ALA A 219 42.60 -0.15 -84.07
C ALA A 219 43.74 0.83 -84.41
N LEU A 220 44.30 1.51 -83.41
CA LEU A 220 45.47 2.37 -83.56
C LEU A 220 46.67 1.60 -84.10
N ASP A 221 46.96 0.43 -83.56
CA ASP A 221 48.06 -0.41 -84.03
C ASP A 221 47.90 -0.79 -85.52
N ARG A 222 46.68 -1.16 -85.92
CA ARG A 222 46.37 -1.46 -87.33
C ARG A 222 46.52 -0.24 -88.23
N LEU A 223 46.04 0.93 -87.80
CA LEU A 223 46.16 2.18 -88.56
C LEU A 223 47.62 2.65 -88.65
N SER A 224 48.39 2.52 -87.58
CA SER A 224 49.82 2.82 -87.54
C SER A 224 50.61 1.96 -88.54
N LEU A 225 50.30 0.66 -88.60
CA LEU A 225 50.89 -0.25 -89.59
C LEU A 225 50.50 0.12 -91.03
N GLN A 226 49.23 0.47 -91.27
CA GLN A 226 48.78 0.96 -92.58
C GLN A 226 49.42 2.28 -92.98
N HIS A 227 49.61 3.19 -92.02
CA HIS A 227 50.30 4.46 -92.23
C HIS A 227 51.75 4.23 -92.63
N GLY A 228 52.48 3.37 -91.90
CA GLY A 228 53.86 2.98 -92.23
C GLY A 228 53.98 2.38 -93.63
N THR A 229 53.15 1.38 -93.96
CA THR A 229 53.18 0.75 -95.29
C THR A 229 52.82 1.71 -96.43
N THR A 230 51.90 2.66 -96.20
CA THR A 230 51.54 3.70 -97.18
C THR A 230 52.66 4.73 -97.34
N LEU A 231 53.36 5.06 -96.25
CA LEU A 231 54.51 5.96 -96.26
C LEU A 231 55.68 5.35 -97.04
N ASP A 232 55.96 4.05 -96.85
CA ASP A 232 56.96 3.32 -97.64
C ASP A 232 56.59 3.24 -99.12
N ALA A 233 55.30 3.06 -99.45
CA ALA A 233 54.82 3.09 -100.82
C ALA A 233 54.98 4.48 -101.45
N LEU A 234 54.67 5.54 -100.70
CA LEU A 234 54.88 6.92 -101.13
C LEU A 234 56.36 7.21 -101.41
N GLN A 235 57.25 6.78 -100.51
CA GLN A 235 58.68 6.96 -100.68
C GLN A 235 59.20 6.24 -101.93
N ARG A 236 58.78 4.98 -102.14
CA ARG A 236 59.09 4.22 -103.36
C ARG A 236 58.57 4.91 -104.64
N ALA A 237 57.34 5.43 -104.62
CA ALA A 237 56.76 6.16 -105.76
C ALA A 237 57.49 7.48 -106.03
N ALA A 238 57.92 8.20 -104.98
CA ALA A 238 58.72 9.42 -105.09
C ALA A 238 60.12 9.14 -105.64
N ASP A 239 60.78 8.09 -105.17
CA ASP A 239 62.09 7.65 -105.67
C ASP A 239 62.00 7.27 -107.16
N ARG A 240 60.96 6.51 -107.54
CA ARG A 240 60.67 6.16 -108.94
C ARG A 240 60.44 7.40 -109.80
N LEU A 241 59.65 8.37 -109.34
CA LEU A 241 59.45 9.64 -110.04
C LEU A 241 60.77 10.38 -110.22
N SER A 242 61.64 10.42 -109.19
CA SER A 242 62.94 11.09 -109.27
C SER A 242 63.88 10.45 -110.30
N LEU A 243 63.86 9.11 -110.41
CA LEU A 243 64.61 8.35 -111.41
C LEU A 243 64.06 8.65 -112.82
N ILE A 244 62.74 8.61 -113.01
CA ILE A 244 62.08 8.94 -114.28
C ILE A 244 62.37 10.40 -114.68
N GLU A 245 62.37 11.35 -113.73
CA GLU A 245 62.70 12.75 -114.03
C GLU A 245 64.17 12.95 -114.40
N LYS A 246 65.10 12.20 -113.79
CA LYS A 246 66.52 12.20 -114.19
C LYS A 246 66.70 11.64 -115.60
N THR A 247 66.12 10.47 -115.89
CA THR A 247 66.23 9.85 -117.22
C THR A 247 65.53 10.67 -118.30
N PHE A 248 64.39 11.29 -117.99
CA PHE A 248 63.68 12.18 -118.91
C PHE A 248 64.53 13.42 -119.25
N LYS A 249 65.16 14.06 -118.25
CA LYS A 249 66.06 15.22 -118.46
C LYS A 249 67.34 14.86 -119.20
N GLU A 250 67.95 13.71 -118.90
CA GLU A 250 69.13 13.20 -119.62
C GLU A 250 68.82 12.95 -121.10
N TYR A 251 67.65 12.38 -121.41
CA TYR A 251 67.21 12.14 -122.79
C TYR A 251 66.89 13.45 -123.53
N GLU A 252 66.29 14.44 -122.85
CA GLU A 252 66.04 15.78 -123.40
C GLU A 252 67.34 16.52 -123.73
N ALA A 253 68.41 16.30 -122.95
CA ALA A 253 69.73 16.91 -123.15
C ALA A 253 70.57 16.25 -124.27
N LEU A 254 70.29 14.99 -124.67
CA LEU A 254 71.14 14.21 -125.59
C LEU A 254 70.74 14.20 -127.08
N GLY A 255 69.60 14.78 -127.48
CA GLY A 255 69.23 15.11 -128.87
C GLY A 255 69.63 14.15 -130.02
N SER A 256 68.70 13.28 -130.44
CA SER A 256 68.62 12.51 -131.69
C SER A 256 69.86 12.36 -132.61
N THR A 257 70.52 11.20 -132.58
CA THR A 257 71.20 10.62 -133.76
C THR A 257 70.93 9.12 -133.86
N THR A 258 70.65 8.69 -135.09
CA THR A 258 70.18 7.37 -135.53
C THR A 258 71.23 6.24 -135.52
N ALA A 259 70.68 5.02 -135.36
CA ALA A 259 71.12 3.72 -135.93
C ALA A 259 72.07 2.82 -135.10
N GLY A 260 71.65 1.55 -134.93
CA GLY A 260 72.59 0.41 -134.86
C GLY A 260 72.33 -0.70 -133.82
N ALA A 261 71.37 -1.59 -134.12
CA ALA A 261 71.31 -3.05 -133.90
C ALA A 261 72.00 -3.76 -132.70
N VAL A 262 71.24 -4.64 -132.01
CA VAL A 262 71.61 -6.06 -131.73
C VAL A 262 70.33 -6.94 -131.64
N GLN A 263 70.40 -8.14 -132.26
CA GLN A 263 69.40 -9.24 -132.32
C GLN A 263 69.08 -9.87 -130.94
N GLY A 264 67.82 -10.07 -130.54
CA GLY A 264 67.03 -11.34 -130.61
C GLY A 264 67.07 -12.15 -129.29
N PRO A 265 66.13 -13.06 -128.92
CA PRO A 265 64.77 -13.39 -129.42
C PRO A 265 63.67 -13.34 -128.32
N GLY A 266 62.41 -13.07 -128.70
CA GLY A 266 61.25 -13.20 -127.80
C GLY A 266 60.09 -12.32 -128.22
N GLY A 267 59.28 -12.83 -129.16
CA GLY A 267 58.19 -12.08 -129.79
C GLY A 267 57.13 -11.60 -128.81
N VAL A 268 56.78 -10.32 -128.94
CA VAL A 268 55.52 -9.74 -128.49
C VAL A 268 54.64 -9.57 -129.73
N VAL A 269 53.49 -10.23 -129.74
CA VAL A 269 52.35 -9.83 -130.57
C VAL A 269 51.16 -9.73 -129.63
N VAL A 270 50.83 -8.50 -129.22
CA VAL A 270 49.54 -8.17 -128.62
C VAL A 270 48.64 -7.73 -129.78
N VAL A 271 47.66 -8.56 -130.10
CA VAL A 271 46.46 -8.17 -130.86
C VAL A 271 45.28 -8.57 -129.98
N ASP A 272 44.61 -7.57 -129.40
CA ASP A 272 43.38 -7.76 -128.63
C ASP A 272 42.27 -8.32 -129.53
N SER A 273 41.72 -9.47 -129.15
CA SER A 273 40.54 -10.07 -129.79
C SER A 273 39.57 -10.61 -128.72
N PRO A 274 38.25 -10.36 -128.84
CA PRO A 274 37.19 -10.86 -127.94
C PRO A 274 37.17 -12.38 -127.73
N TYR A 275 37.90 -13.13 -128.55
CA TYR A 275 38.00 -14.58 -128.53
C TYR A 275 38.72 -15.14 -127.29
N LEU A 276 39.65 -14.38 -126.68
CA LEU A 276 40.35 -14.80 -125.45
C LEU A 276 39.45 -14.73 -124.21
N ARG A 277 38.58 -13.71 -124.13
CA ARG A 277 37.63 -13.53 -123.02
C ARG A 277 36.61 -14.67 -122.95
N LEU A 278 36.16 -15.17 -124.11
CA LEU A 278 35.25 -16.31 -124.20
C LEU A 278 35.93 -17.61 -123.74
N LYS A 279 37.19 -17.82 -124.11
CA LYS A 279 37.96 -19.00 -123.73
C LYS A 279 38.32 -19.01 -122.24
N GLU A 280 38.53 -17.84 -121.65
CA GLU A 280 38.76 -17.67 -120.22
C GLU A 280 37.49 -17.91 -119.39
N LEU A 281 36.34 -17.38 -119.84
CA LEU A 281 35.05 -17.63 -119.21
C LEU A 281 34.60 -19.10 -119.29
N GLU A 282 34.85 -19.78 -120.41
CA GLU A 282 34.61 -21.22 -120.56
C GLU A 282 35.50 -22.05 -119.63
N LYS A 283 36.76 -21.62 -119.40
CA LYS A 283 37.68 -22.26 -118.45
C LYS A 283 37.26 -22.04 -116.99
N THR A 284 36.73 -20.86 -116.65
CA THR A 284 36.19 -20.61 -115.31
C THR A 284 34.89 -21.38 -115.03
N LEU A 285 34.07 -21.62 -116.07
CA LEU A 285 32.87 -22.45 -115.96
C LEU A 285 33.25 -23.90 -115.67
N THR A 286 34.26 -24.46 -116.37
CA THR A 286 34.66 -25.85 -116.15
C THR A 286 35.31 -26.08 -114.79
N THR A 287 36.03 -25.09 -114.23
CA THR A 287 36.54 -25.16 -112.86
C THR A 287 35.44 -25.04 -111.81
N LEU A 288 34.47 -24.13 -111.99
CA LEU A 288 33.36 -23.94 -111.04
C LEU A 288 32.34 -25.09 -111.10
N ALA A 289 32.12 -25.69 -112.28
CA ALA A 289 31.26 -26.86 -112.46
C ALA A 289 31.88 -28.16 -111.90
N ALA A 290 33.19 -28.17 -111.60
CA ALA A 290 33.83 -29.26 -110.89
C ALA A 290 33.63 -29.18 -109.37
N GLU A 291 33.37 -27.98 -108.82
CA GLU A 291 33.24 -27.73 -107.38
C GLU A 291 31.79 -27.51 -106.91
N TYR A 292 30.89 -27.04 -107.79
CA TYR A 292 29.50 -26.69 -107.43
C TYR A 292 28.48 -27.32 -108.40
N LYS A 293 27.28 -27.65 -107.89
CA LYS A 293 26.16 -28.18 -108.70
C LYS A 293 25.53 -27.08 -109.58
N ASP A 294 24.91 -27.49 -110.68
CA ASP A 294 24.37 -26.63 -111.76
C ASP A 294 23.38 -25.51 -111.35
N ASN A 295 22.84 -25.54 -110.13
CA ASN A 295 21.84 -24.57 -109.64
C ASN A 295 22.44 -23.45 -108.77
N TYR A 296 23.77 -23.31 -108.68
CA TYR A 296 24.40 -22.23 -107.92
C TYR A 296 24.27 -20.87 -108.64
N PRO A 297 23.92 -19.77 -107.95
CA PRO A 297 23.64 -18.46 -108.58
C PRO A 297 24.74 -17.94 -109.51
N ASP A 298 26.00 -18.15 -109.12
CA ASP A 298 27.17 -17.67 -109.86
C ASP A 298 27.43 -18.48 -111.15
N ILE A 299 27.06 -19.77 -111.19
CA ILE A 299 27.12 -20.61 -112.40
C ILE A 299 26.05 -20.18 -113.41
N ILE A 300 24.88 -19.79 -112.93
CA ILE A 300 23.78 -19.29 -113.77
C ILE A 300 24.17 -17.93 -114.37
N ALA A 301 24.77 -17.05 -113.57
CA ALA A 301 25.30 -15.77 -114.05
C ALA A 301 26.40 -15.97 -115.12
N LEU A 302 27.36 -16.88 -114.89
CA LEU A 302 28.42 -17.18 -115.84
C LEU A 302 27.90 -17.80 -117.15
N LYS A 303 26.93 -18.72 -117.07
CA LYS A 303 26.29 -19.33 -118.25
C LYS A 303 25.55 -18.26 -119.07
N GLN A 304 24.86 -17.32 -118.42
CA GLN A 304 24.19 -16.20 -119.08
C GLN A 304 25.18 -15.24 -119.74
N GLU A 305 26.31 -14.96 -119.10
CA GLU A 305 27.36 -14.07 -119.62
C GLU A 305 28.09 -14.67 -120.83
N ILE A 306 28.37 -15.98 -120.83
CA ILE A 306 28.90 -16.71 -122.00
C ILE A 306 27.89 -16.72 -123.15
N GLN A 307 26.59 -16.87 -122.84
CA GLN A 307 25.53 -16.88 -123.85
C GLN A 307 25.33 -15.48 -124.47
N ALA A 308 25.46 -14.42 -123.66
CA ALA A 308 25.46 -13.03 -124.13
C ALA A 308 26.69 -12.70 -125.01
N LEU A 309 27.89 -13.18 -124.64
CA LEU A 309 29.09 -13.02 -125.46
C LEU A 309 29.02 -13.81 -126.78
N LYS A 310 28.50 -15.05 -126.75
CA LYS A 310 28.24 -15.85 -127.97
C LYS A 310 27.20 -15.18 -128.87
N ALA A 311 26.17 -14.54 -128.30
CA ALA A 311 25.18 -13.78 -129.04
C ALA A 311 25.75 -12.48 -129.64
N GLN A 312 26.73 -11.82 -128.99
CA GLN A 312 27.45 -10.67 -129.54
C GLN A 312 28.34 -11.06 -130.73
N ILE A 313 29.00 -12.22 -130.66
CA ILE A 313 29.82 -12.75 -131.77
C ILE A 313 28.94 -13.17 -132.97
N GLY A 314 27.71 -13.66 -132.71
CA GLY A 314 26.74 -14.00 -133.76
C GLY A 314 26.02 -12.80 -134.40
N LYS A 315 25.92 -11.66 -133.69
CA LYS A 315 25.25 -10.44 -134.18
C LYS A 315 26.16 -9.51 -134.99
N ALA A 316 27.48 -9.72 -134.98
CA ALA A 316 28.45 -8.88 -135.70
C ALA A 316 28.69 -9.27 -137.17
N ALA A 317 27.95 -10.25 -137.73
CA ALA A 317 28.17 -10.76 -139.09
C ALA A 317 27.05 -10.47 -140.11
N ARG A 318 26.00 -9.70 -139.79
CA ARG A 318 24.99 -9.28 -140.78
C ARG A 318 24.59 -7.83 -140.57
N GLU A 319 24.69 -7.08 -141.66
CA GLU A 319 24.26 -5.69 -141.92
C GLU A 319 25.22 -4.60 -141.39
N ASN A 320 26.24 -4.25 -142.19
CA ASN A 320 26.27 -3.18 -143.23
C ASN A 320 26.04 -1.78 -142.64
N LYS A 321 27.09 -0.94 -142.59
CA LYS A 321 27.55 0.01 -143.63
C LYS A 321 26.88 1.38 -143.47
N GLU A 322 27.74 2.39 -143.65
CA GLU A 322 27.46 3.84 -143.77
C GLU A 322 27.12 4.52 -142.42
N SER A 323 27.72 5.63 -141.99
CA SER A 323 28.41 6.76 -142.64
C SER A 323 29.41 7.32 -141.60
N ASP A 324 30.71 7.46 -141.92
CA ASP A 324 31.40 8.72 -142.30
C ASP A 324 31.25 9.84 -141.23
N LYS A 325 32.24 10.62 -140.80
CA LYS A 325 33.68 10.74 -141.06
C LYS A 325 34.19 11.78 -140.06
N ALA A 326 35.28 11.49 -139.35
CA ALA A 326 35.99 12.47 -138.54
C ALA A 326 36.85 13.37 -139.44
N THR A 327 36.74 14.68 -139.27
CA THR A 327 37.70 15.66 -139.79
C THR A 327 38.80 15.82 -138.75
N ILE A 328 39.99 15.27 -139.03
CA ILE A 328 41.21 15.59 -138.26
C ILE A 328 42.05 16.51 -139.13
N VAL A 329 42.13 17.76 -138.70
CA VAL A 329 43.10 18.75 -139.20
C VAL A 329 44.50 18.29 -138.75
N THR A 330 45.29 17.90 -139.73
CA THR A 330 46.74 17.75 -139.65
C THR A 330 47.37 19.09 -139.27
N LYS A 331 48.08 19.11 -138.14
CA LYS A 331 49.13 20.11 -137.92
C LYS A 331 50.38 19.39 -137.42
N GLU A 332 51.25 19.16 -138.39
CA GLU A 332 52.70 18.97 -138.35
C GLU A 332 53.33 18.83 -136.96
N THR A 333 53.74 17.60 -136.63
CA THR A 333 54.80 17.34 -135.67
C THR A 333 56.04 16.86 -136.41
N LYS A 334 57.15 17.58 -136.19
CA LYS A 334 58.51 17.03 -136.27
C LYS A 334 58.54 15.71 -135.47
N PRO A 335 59.34 14.70 -135.87
CA PRO A 335 59.29 13.39 -135.23
C PRO A 335 59.80 13.52 -133.80
N ILE A 336 58.89 13.45 -132.82
CA ILE A 336 59.21 13.37 -131.40
C ILE A 336 59.04 11.89 -131.02
N ASP A 337 60.14 11.30 -130.58
CA ASP A 337 60.31 9.88 -130.28
C ASP A 337 59.17 9.28 -129.44
N ALA A 338 58.66 8.13 -129.86
CA ALA A 338 57.62 7.39 -129.14
C ALA A 338 58.02 7.05 -127.69
N TYR A 339 59.33 6.95 -127.42
CA TYR A 339 59.90 6.70 -126.10
C TYR A 339 59.70 7.87 -125.12
N LEU A 340 59.83 9.12 -125.59
CA LEU A 340 59.66 10.32 -124.77
C LEU A 340 58.21 10.49 -124.29
N ARG A 341 57.23 10.10 -125.12
CA ARG A 341 55.81 10.10 -124.76
C ARG A 341 55.46 9.07 -123.69
N GLU A 342 56.07 7.88 -123.75
CA GLU A 342 55.85 6.85 -122.73
C GLU A 342 56.45 7.27 -121.37
N LEU A 343 57.66 7.84 -121.34
CA LEU A 343 58.25 8.39 -120.12
C LEU A 343 57.41 9.55 -119.53
N GLY A 344 56.85 10.41 -120.39
CA GLY A 344 55.93 11.48 -119.98
C GLY A 344 54.64 10.94 -119.33
N ARG A 345 54.08 9.85 -119.87
CA ARG A 345 52.91 9.17 -119.30
C ARG A 345 53.22 8.56 -117.94
N GLN A 346 54.34 7.83 -117.82
CA GLN A 346 54.78 7.22 -116.55
C GLN A 346 55.07 8.25 -115.47
N ARG A 347 55.58 9.43 -115.84
CA ARG A 347 55.79 10.56 -114.94
C ARG A 347 54.46 11.08 -114.36
N GLU A 348 53.46 11.35 -115.20
CA GLU A 348 52.16 11.85 -114.74
C GLU A 348 51.40 10.79 -113.93
N GLU A 349 51.48 9.52 -114.32
CA GLU A 349 50.93 8.41 -113.54
C GLU A 349 51.55 8.33 -112.13
N SER A 350 52.89 8.41 -112.04
CA SER A 350 53.58 8.39 -110.74
C SER A 350 53.33 9.64 -109.89
N LYS A 351 53.10 10.81 -110.50
CA LYS A 351 52.68 12.03 -109.77
C LYS A 351 51.28 11.88 -109.19
N LEU A 352 50.33 11.37 -109.99
CA LEU A 352 48.96 11.12 -109.53
C LEU A 352 48.94 10.09 -108.39
N GLU A 353 49.76 9.04 -108.50
CA GLU A 353 49.93 8.05 -107.42
C GLU A 353 50.43 8.71 -106.13
N ILE A 354 51.49 9.53 -106.20
CA ILE A 354 52.02 10.29 -105.05
C ILE A 354 50.95 11.17 -104.41
N VAL A 355 50.13 11.89 -105.20
CA VAL A 355 49.05 12.73 -104.68
C VAL A 355 48.02 11.88 -103.94
N SER A 356 47.57 10.76 -104.53
CA SER A 356 46.62 9.86 -103.90
C SER A 356 47.15 9.21 -102.61
N LEU A 357 48.44 8.84 -102.58
CA LEU A 357 49.09 8.27 -101.40
C LEU A 357 49.26 9.31 -100.29
N LYS A 358 49.58 10.56 -100.63
CA LYS A 358 49.61 11.68 -99.68
C LYS A 358 48.22 11.95 -99.09
N GLU A 359 47.19 11.96 -99.92
CA GLU A 359 45.81 12.11 -99.46
C GLU A 359 45.41 10.96 -98.52
N ARG A 360 45.80 9.73 -98.85
CA ARG A 360 45.58 8.56 -97.99
C ARG A 360 46.32 8.69 -96.64
N LEU A 361 47.57 9.16 -96.62
CA LEU A 361 48.32 9.40 -95.39
C LEU A 361 47.64 10.44 -94.50
N LEU A 362 47.16 11.55 -95.07
CA LEU A 362 46.41 12.56 -94.32
C LEU A 362 45.15 11.96 -93.70
N ARG A 363 44.36 11.19 -94.46
CA ARG A 363 43.16 10.51 -93.94
C ARG A 363 43.51 9.51 -92.82
N LEU A 364 44.55 8.71 -92.99
CA LEU A 364 45.01 7.76 -91.96
C LEU A 364 45.48 8.49 -90.70
N LYS A 365 46.21 9.59 -90.84
CA LYS A 365 46.66 10.43 -89.73
C LYS A 365 45.49 11.06 -88.96
N ASP A 366 44.46 11.53 -89.68
CA ASP A 366 43.26 12.07 -89.06
C ASP A 366 42.49 11.00 -88.28
N GLN A 367 42.37 9.78 -88.84
CA GLN A 367 41.78 8.63 -88.14
C GLN A 367 42.59 8.23 -86.90
N MET A 368 43.92 8.18 -87.00
CA MET A 368 44.79 7.89 -85.85
C MET A 368 44.60 8.92 -84.74
N LYS A 369 44.58 10.22 -85.09
CA LYS A 369 44.36 11.30 -84.12
C LYS A 369 43.01 11.20 -83.41
N GLU A 370 41.97 10.76 -84.12
CA GLU A 370 40.65 10.52 -83.51
C GLU A 370 40.70 9.41 -82.46
N PHE A 371 41.33 8.27 -82.77
CA PHE A 371 41.46 7.17 -81.80
C PHE A 371 42.43 7.50 -80.66
N GLU A 372 43.52 8.21 -80.90
CA GLU A 372 44.43 8.71 -79.86
C GLU A 372 43.68 9.59 -78.85
N ALA A 373 42.87 10.54 -79.34
CA ALA A 373 42.06 11.40 -78.49
C ALA A 373 41.02 10.62 -77.66
N ARG A 374 40.47 9.52 -78.21
CA ARG A 374 39.57 8.63 -77.46
C ARG A 374 40.29 7.89 -76.33
N VAL A 375 41.51 7.43 -76.56
CA VAL A 375 42.34 6.76 -75.54
C VAL A 375 42.81 7.75 -74.47
N GLU A 376 43.22 8.96 -74.84
CA GLU A 376 43.68 10.00 -73.90
C GLU A 376 42.58 10.45 -72.93
N LYS A 377 41.33 10.54 -73.40
CA LYS A 377 40.18 10.92 -72.56
C LYS A 377 39.67 9.80 -71.65
N ALA A 378 40.02 8.55 -71.94
CA ALA A 378 39.47 7.38 -71.24
C ALA A 378 39.69 7.40 -69.71
N PRO A 379 40.87 7.77 -69.16
CA PRO A 379 41.07 7.80 -67.71
C PRO A 379 40.16 8.79 -66.98
N ALA A 380 39.89 9.95 -67.58
CA ALA A 380 38.96 10.93 -67.00
C ALA A 380 37.52 10.38 -66.99
N ARG A 381 37.12 9.68 -68.06
CA ARG A 381 35.80 9.01 -68.13
C ARG A 381 35.70 7.82 -67.18
N GLU A 382 36.80 7.12 -66.93
CA GLU A 382 36.87 6.05 -65.92
C GLU A 382 36.54 6.57 -64.53
N GLN A 383 37.13 7.70 -64.12
CA GLN A 383 36.88 8.31 -62.82
C GLN A 383 35.41 8.72 -62.66
N GLU A 384 34.83 9.37 -63.67
CA GLU A 384 33.41 9.74 -63.66
C GLU A 384 32.50 8.50 -63.58
N LEU A 385 32.79 7.47 -64.39
CA LEU A 385 32.03 6.21 -64.40
C LEU A 385 32.15 5.47 -63.06
N MET A 386 33.31 5.50 -62.41
CA MET A 386 33.54 4.92 -61.09
C MET A 386 32.66 5.58 -60.03
N LEU A 387 32.56 6.92 -60.04
CA LEU A 387 31.67 7.67 -59.14
C LEU A 387 30.21 7.27 -59.37
N LEU A 388 29.76 7.26 -60.63
CA LEU A 388 28.39 6.85 -60.97
C LEU A 388 28.08 5.42 -60.55
N ASN A 389 29.02 4.48 -60.74
CA ASN A 389 28.89 3.09 -60.32
C ASN A 389 28.85 2.92 -58.80
N ARG A 390 29.69 3.67 -58.06
CA ARG A 390 29.69 3.65 -56.60
C ARG A 390 28.35 4.14 -56.06
N ASP A 391 27.85 5.26 -56.57
CA ASP A 391 26.59 5.85 -56.14
C ASP A 391 25.40 4.95 -56.51
N TYR A 392 25.45 4.31 -57.70
CA TYR A 392 24.51 3.25 -58.08
C TYR A 392 24.54 2.07 -57.11
N GLY A 393 25.73 1.58 -56.76
CA GLY A 393 25.92 0.49 -55.80
C GLY A 393 25.31 0.80 -54.43
N ASN A 394 25.57 2.00 -53.90
CA ASN A 394 25.02 2.47 -52.63
C ASN A 394 23.49 2.56 -52.67
N LEU A 395 22.91 3.13 -53.74
CA LEU A 395 21.46 3.23 -53.91
C LEU A 395 20.82 1.84 -54.02
N LYS A 396 21.47 0.92 -54.72
CA LYS A 396 21.01 -0.48 -54.88
C LYS A 396 21.05 -1.22 -53.55
N GLU A 397 22.10 -1.06 -52.76
CA GLU A 397 22.21 -1.66 -51.43
C GLU A 397 21.17 -1.10 -50.46
N ASN A 398 20.96 0.22 -50.47
CA ASN A 398 19.91 0.86 -49.67
C ASN A 398 18.51 0.34 -50.07
N TYR A 399 18.20 0.30 -51.37
CA TYR A 399 16.95 -0.26 -51.87
C TYR A 399 16.77 -1.72 -51.43
N ARG A 400 17.81 -2.55 -51.52
CA ARG A 400 17.77 -3.94 -51.05
C ARG A 400 17.52 -4.02 -49.55
N SER A 401 18.21 -3.21 -48.74
CA SER A 401 18.01 -3.16 -47.29
C SER A 401 16.57 -2.75 -46.94
N LEU A 402 16.02 -1.74 -47.61
CA LEU A 402 14.63 -1.32 -47.45
C LEU A 402 13.64 -2.40 -47.89
N MET A 403 13.96 -3.16 -48.96
CA MET A 403 13.14 -4.28 -49.42
C MET A 403 13.11 -5.41 -48.38
N ASP A 404 14.26 -5.77 -47.81
CA ASP A 404 14.33 -6.78 -46.76
C ASP A 404 13.56 -6.30 -45.50
N LYS A 405 13.67 -5.02 -45.14
CA LYS A 405 12.86 -4.41 -44.07
C LYS A 405 11.37 -4.43 -44.40
N LYS A 406 10.97 -4.19 -45.65
CA LYS A 406 9.57 -4.26 -46.10
C LYS A 406 9.01 -5.67 -45.96
N LEU A 407 9.78 -6.70 -46.35
CA LEU A 407 9.38 -8.10 -46.19
C LEU A 407 9.16 -8.42 -44.71
N ASN A 408 10.08 -8.00 -43.84
CA ASN A 408 9.94 -8.19 -42.40
C ASN A 408 8.75 -7.42 -41.81
N ALA A 409 8.57 -6.15 -42.19
CA ALA A 409 7.44 -5.34 -41.75
C ALA A 409 6.10 -5.96 -42.17
N ARG A 410 5.99 -6.47 -43.41
CA ARG A 410 4.80 -7.21 -43.86
C ARG A 410 4.59 -8.52 -43.13
N LEU A 411 5.65 -9.24 -42.79
CA LEU A 411 5.54 -10.45 -41.96
C LEU A 411 4.99 -10.08 -40.58
N SER A 412 5.53 -9.05 -39.92
CA SER A 412 5.01 -8.52 -38.66
C SER A 412 3.55 -8.07 -38.76
N GLU A 413 3.19 -7.35 -39.83
CA GLU A 413 1.82 -6.90 -40.09
C GLU A 413 0.85 -8.08 -40.25
N ASN A 414 1.25 -9.10 -41.02
CA ASN A 414 0.43 -10.31 -41.18
C ASN A 414 0.36 -11.15 -39.89
N LEU A 415 1.41 -11.15 -39.07
CA LEU A 415 1.40 -11.83 -37.77
C LEU A 415 0.45 -11.14 -36.79
N GLU A 416 0.46 -9.80 -36.76
CA GLU A 416 -0.46 -9.01 -35.92
C GLU A 416 -1.91 -9.16 -36.41
N LYS A 417 -2.16 -9.04 -37.73
CA LYS A 417 -3.50 -9.27 -38.32
C LYS A 417 -4.04 -10.68 -38.08
N ARG A 418 -3.16 -11.69 -37.99
CA ARG A 418 -3.54 -13.07 -37.66
C ARG A 418 -3.56 -13.35 -36.15
N GLN A 419 -3.36 -12.34 -35.30
CA GLN A 419 -3.33 -12.44 -33.85
C GLN A 419 -2.35 -13.51 -33.34
N LYS A 420 -1.21 -13.67 -34.03
CA LYS A 420 -0.13 -14.60 -33.64
C LYS A 420 1.07 -13.90 -32.97
N GLY A 421 0.93 -12.61 -32.70
CA GLY A 421 1.89 -11.82 -31.93
C GLY A 421 1.74 -12.00 -30.41
N GLU A 422 2.40 -11.14 -29.65
CA GLU A 422 2.18 -10.99 -28.20
C GLU A 422 0.73 -10.58 -27.97
N GLN A 423 -0.02 -11.36 -27.18
CA GLN A 423 -1.45 -11.15 -26.97
C GLN A 423 -1.83 -11.12 -25.49
N PHE A 424 -2.81 -10.29 -25.17
CA PHE A 424 -3.45 -10.27 -23.87
C PHE A 424 -4.62 -11.25 -23.89
N ARG A 425 -4.51 -12.31 -23.09
CA ARG A 425 -5.54 -13.32 -22.97
C ARG A 425 -6.12 -13.30 -21.57
N ILE A 426 -7.45 -13.30 -21.48
CA ILE A 426 -8.13 -13.44 -20.19
C ILE A 426 -7.84 -14.85 -19.67
N LEU A 427 -7.11 -14.94 -18.56
CA LEU A 427 -6.84 -16.19 -17.84
C LEU A 427 -8.04 -16.51 -16.94
N ASP A 428 -8.43 -15.54 -16.11
CA ASP A 428 -9.62 -15.63 -15.27
C ASP A 428 -10.60 -14.50 -15.62
N PRO A 429 -11.81 -14.84 -16.14
CA PRO A 429 -12.83 -13.84 -16.45
C PRO A 429 -13.34 -13.16 -15.18
N ALA A 430 -13.92 -11.97 -15.33
CA ALA A 430 -14.48 -11.21 -14.22
C ALA A 430 -15.48 -12.08 -13.43
N ASN A 431 -15.19 -12.29 -12.15
CA ASN A 431 -16.01 -13.12 -11.28
C ASN A 431 -17.14 -12.31 -10.62
N LEU A 432 -18.21 -12.99 -10.23
CA LEU A 432 -19.24 -12.40 -9.37
C LEU A 432 -18.78 -12.49 -7.90
N PRO A 433 -18.41 -11.37 -7.26
CA PRO A 433 -17.93 -11.38 -5.88
C PRO A 433 -19.03 -11.83 -4.92
N GLN A 434 -18.78 -12.93 -4.20
CA GLN A 434 -19.73 -13.49 -3.22
C GLN A 434 -19.59 -12.87 -1.82
N LYS A 435 -18.47 -12.19 -1.54
CA LYS A 435 -18.19 -11.55 -0.26
C LYS A 435 -17.87 -10.08 -0.48
N ALA A 436 -18.40 -9.22 0.38
CA ALA A 436 -18.06 -7.80 0.41
C ALA A 436 -16.59 -7.63 0.84
N GLU A 437 -15.86 -6.77 0.13
CA GLU A 437 -14.47 -6.39 0.47
C GLU A 437 -14.47 -5.38 1.63
N THR A 438 -15.43 -4.45 1.62
CA THR A 438 -15.58 -3.45 2.68
C THR A 438 -17.05 -3.31 3.07
N PRO A 439 -17.35 -3.03 4.35
CA PRO A 439 -16.43 -2.94 5.49
C PRO A 439 -15.95 -4.31 6.01
N ASP A 440 -14.69 -4.40 6.45
CA ASP A 440 -14.14 -5.57 7.15
C ASP A 440 -14.81 -5.71 8.53
N ARG A 441 -15.92 -6.45 8.58
CA ARG A 441 -16.72 -6.64 9.80
C ARG A 441 -15.87 -7.07 11.00
N LEU A 442 -14.86 -7.91 10.78
CA LEU A 442 -13.96 -8.38 11.83
C LEU A 442 -13.06 -7.28 12.40
N LYS A 443 -12.53 -6.38 11.56
CA LYS A 443 -11.69 -5.26 12.01
C LYS A 443 -12.51 -4.25 12.82
N ILE A 444 -13.72 -3.94 12.35
CA ILE A 444 -14.63 -3.02 13.06
C ILE A 444 -15.03 -3.61 14.41
N MET A 445 -15.37 -4.90 14.47
CA MET A 445 -15.73 -5.57 15.72
C MET A 445 -14.56 -5.66 16.71
N LEU A 446 -13.34 -5.93 16.24
CA LEU A 446 -12.14 -5.89 17.08
C LEU A 446 -11.89 -4.49 17.65
N LEU A 447 -12.08 -3.45 16.83
CA LEU A 447 -11.93 -2.07 17.27
C LEU A 447 -13.01 -1.68 18.29
N ALA A 448 -14.27 -2.07 18.06
CA ALA A 448 -15.38 -1.85 18.98
C ALA A 448 -15.15 -2.59 20.32
N LEU A 449 -14.61 -3.80 20.28
CA LEU A 449 -14.25 -4.58 21.48
C LEU A 449 -13.13 -3.89 22.27
N GLY A 450 -12.07 -3.45 21.59
CA GLY A 450 -10.96 -2.72 22.20
C GLY A 450 -11.41 -1.41 22.86
N LEU A 451 -12.20 -0.60 22.15
CA LEU A 451 -12.77 0.64 22.67
C LEU A 451 -13.74 0.39 23.83
N GLY A 452 -14.59 -0.63 23.75
CA GLY A 452 -15.54 -0.98 24.81
C GLY A 452 -14.85 -1.35 26.12
N CYS A 453 -13.79 -2.16 26.05
CA CYS A 453 -12.97 -2.49 27.22
C CYS A 453 -12.24 -1.27 27.78
N GLY A 454 -11.61 -0.47 26.91
CA GLY A 454 -10.87 0.72 27.32
C GLY A 454 -11.74 1.77 27.99
N LEU A 455 -12.88 2.13 27.38
CA LEU A 455 -13.83 3.09 27.93
C LEU A 455 -14.52 2.55 29.19
N GLY A 456 -14.83 1.24 29.24
CA GLY A 456 -15.43 0.62 30.42
C GLY A 456 -14.52 0.70 31.65
N VAL A 457 -13.25 0.34 31.50
CA VAL A 457 -12.25 0.46 32.58
C VAL A 457 -12.00 1.92 32.92
N GLY A 458 -11.81 2.78 31.91
CA GLY A 458 -11.58 4.22 32.09
C GLY A 458 -12.71 4.91 32.86
N ALA A 459 -13.97 4.62 32.54
CA ALA A 459 -15.13 5.16 33.23
C ALA A 459 -15.21 4.73 34.69
N VAL A 460 -14.88 3.46 34.99
CA VAL A 460 -14.81 2.98 36.39
C VAL A 460 -13.70 3.69 37.16
N VAL A 461 -12.51 3.82 36.58
CA VAL A 461 -11.38 4.52 37.21
C VAL A 461 -11.73 5.99 37.44
N ALA A 462 -12.35 6.66 36.48
CA ALA A 462 -12.77 8.06 36.61
C ALA A 462 -13.84 8.23 37.72
N LEU A 463 -14.87 7.38 37.74
CA LEU A 463 -15.90 7.41 38.77
C LEU A 463 -15.37 7.14 40.17
N GLU A 464 -14.35 6.28 40.28
CA GLU A 464 -13.72 5.95 41.55
C GLU A 464 -12.75 7.05 42.02
N SER A 465 -12.06 7.69 41.08
CA SER A 465 -11.15 8.81 41.35
C SER A 465 -11.87 10.07 41.85
N LEU A 466 -13.16 10.23 41.51
CA LEU A 466 -13.98 11.38 41.93
C LEU A 466 -14.30 11.39 43.44
N ARG A 467 -14.18 10.26 44.15
CA ARG A 467 -14.43 10.20 45.61
C ARG A 467 -13.40 9.29 46.31
N PRO A 468 -12.20 9.79 46.61
CA PRO A 468 -11.21 9.03 47.36
C PRO A 468 -11.67 8.82 48.80
N VAL A 469 -11.73 7.56 49.22
CA VAL A 469 -12.19 7.13 50.55
C VAL A 469 -11.14 6.20 51.16
N PHE A 470 -11.03 6.17 52.49
CA PHE A 470 -10.11 5.26 53.18
C PHE A 470 -10.56 3.81 53.11
N ARG A 471 -9.63 2.90 52.78
CA ARG A 471 -9.91 1.45 52.73
C ARG A 471 -8.93 0.60 53.52
N ARG A 472 -7.75 1.15 53.86
CA ARG A 472 -6.70 0.49 54.62
C ARG A 472 -6.33 1.33 55.84
N SER A 473 -5.87 0.69 56.91
CA SER A 473 -5.34 1.36 58.11
C SER A 473 -4.15 2.25 57.78
N ASP A 474 -3.28 1.80 56.87
CA ASP A 474 -2.01 2.44 56.56
C ASP A 474 -2.22 3.77 55.81
N GLU A 475 -3.26 3.84 54.97
CA GLU A 475 -3.68 5.07 54.27
C GLU A 475 -4.20 6.13 55.25
N VAL A 476 -4.83 5.69 56.33
CA VAL A 476 -5.40 6.58 57.35
C VAL A 476 -4.29 7.15 58.23
N GLU A 477 -3.35 6.30 58.64
CA GLU A 477 -2.21 6.69 59.48
C GLU A 477 -1.25 7.62 58.74
N SER A 478 -0.94 7.34 57.46
CA SER A 478 -0.07 8.18 56.64
C SER A 478 -0.67 9.55 56.32
N LEU A 479 -1.97 9.60 56.01
CA LEU A 479 -2.62 10.84 55.58
C LEU A 479 -2.98 11.76 56.76
N LEU A 480 -3.49 11.18 57.86
CA LEU A 480 -3.96 11.95 59.01
C LEU A 480 -2.89 12.13 60.09
N GLN A 481 -1.75 11.43 59.98
CA GLN A 481 -0.61 11.49 60.91
C GLN A 481 -0.99 11.20 62.38
N LEU A 482 -2.07 10.44 62.59
CA LEU A 482 -2.52 10.00 63.91
C LEU A 482 -2.39 8.49 64.03
N ARG A 483 -2.07 8.03 65.24
CA ARG A 483 -1.92 6.61 65.54
C ARG A 483 -3.27 5.87 65.45
N VAL A 484 -3.28 4.72 64.78
CA VAL A 484 -4.47 3.85 64.71
C VAL A 484 -4.53 2.92 65.93
N LEU A 485 -5.57 3.06 66.76
CA LEU A 485 -5.79 2.18 67.93
C LEU A 485 -6.28 0.81 67.51
N ALA A 486 -7.27 0.73 66.63
CA ALA A 486 -7.77 -0.54 66.11
C ALA A 486 -8.47 -0.37 64.76
N SER A 487 -8.54 -1.47 64.01
CA SER A 487 -9.23 -1.59 62.74
C SER A 487 -10.39 -2.57 62.91
N ILE A 488 -11.61 -2.06 63.03
CA ILE A 488 -12.82 -2.85 63.31
C ILE A 488 -13.46 -3.29 61.99
N PRO A 489 -13.57 -4.60 61.70
CA PRO A 489 -14.22 -5.07 60.48
C PRO A 489 -15.73 -4.88 60.49
N ASN A 490 -16.32 -4.82 59.30
CA ASN A 490 -17.76 -4.70 59.15
C ASN A 490 -18.46 -6.02 59.50
N PHE A 491 -19.23 -6.00 60.59
CA PHE A 491 -19.97 -7.16 61.10
C PHE A 491 -21.26 -7.48 60.32
N SER A 492 -21.75 -6.57 59.47
CA SER A 492 -22.91 -6.86 58.60
C SER A 492 -22.57 -7.91 57.52
N SER A 493 -21.30 -8.01 57.14
CA SER A 493 -20.80 -9.03 56.20
C SER A 493 -20.63 -10.42 56.84
N VAL A 494 -20.47 -10.48 58.17
CA VAL A 494 -20.19 -11.72 58.92
C VAL A 494 -21.47 -12.31 59.52
N SER A 495 -22.47 -11.48 59.81
CA SER A 495 -23.76 -11.90 60.39
C SER A 495 -24.69 -12.64 59.43
N GLY A 496 -24.40 -12.65 58.11
CA GLY A 496 -25.14 -13.42 57.12
C GLY A 496 -25.14 -14.95 57.36
N HIS A 497 -24.19 -15.47 58.13
CA HIS A 497 -24.19 -16.88 58.56
C HIS A 497 -24.76 -17.10 59.97
N SER A 498 -24.78 -16.09 60.84
CA SER A 498 -25.30 -16.23 62.20
C SER A 498 -26.81 -15.97 62.31
N GLN A 499 -27.41 -15.26 61.34
CA GLN A 499 -28.86 -15.13 61.23
C GLN A 499 -29.55 -16.50 61.04
N LYS A 500 -28.89 -17.48 60.40
CA LYS A 500 -29.41 -18.85 60.26
C LYS A 500 -29.42 -19.68 61.55
N LEU A 501 -28.62 -19.28 62.55
CA LEU A 501 -28.55 -19.99 63.84
C LEU A 501 -29.50 -19.40 64.88
N LEU A 502 -29.75 -18.09 64.84
CA LEU A 502 -30.74 -17.45 65.74
C LEU A 502 -32.18 -17.57 65.23
N SER A 503 -32.41 -17.82 63.93
CA SER A 503 -33.74 -18.16 63.40
C SER A 503 -34.13 -19.64 63.59
N ARG A 504 -33.24 -20.48 64.13
CA ARG A 504 -33.51 -21.91 64.46
C ARG A 504 -33.54 -22.21 65.96
N GLY A 505 -33.52 -21.17 66.80
CA GLY A 505 -33.54 -21.27 68.25
C GLY A 505 -34.58 -20.37 68.89
N ALA A 506 -35.84 -20.45 68.46
CA ALA A 506 -36.95 -20.08 69.34
C ALA A 506 -37.06 -21.15 70.44
N MET A 507 -36.17 -21.10 71.42
CA MET A 507 -36.39 -21.72 72.73
C MET A 507 -36.54 -20.61 73.77
N THR A 508 -37.68 -20.66 74.44
CA THR A 508 -38.09 -19.85 75.58
C THR A 508 -36.99 -19.72 76.64
N PRO A 509 -36.87 -18.58 77.35
CA PRO A 509 -35.98 -18.46 78.49
C PRO A 509 -36.61 -19.22 79.67
N ARG A 510 -36.23 -20.49 79.85
CA ARG A 510 -36.57 -21.23 81.09
C ARG A 510 -35.53 -22.28 81.51
N SER A 511 -34.32 -22.26 80.97
CA SER A 511 -33.32 -23.31 81.23
C SER A 511 -31.93 -22.82 81.65
N ALA A 512 -31.74 -21.54 81.96
CA ALA A 512 -30.48 -21.05 82.56
C ALA A 512 -30.49 -21.07 84.11
N GLU A 513 -31.66 -21.08 84.76
CA GLU A 513 -31.78 -21.23 86.23
C GLU A 513 -31.90 -22.70 86.67
N ALA A 514 -31.94 -23.65 85.73
CA ALA A 514 -32.13 -25.08 86.03
C ALA A 514 -30.86 -25.95 85.87
N MET A 515 -29.67 -25.35 85.86
CA MET A 515 -28.39 -26.08 85.90
C MET A 515 -27.72 -26.05 87.30
N ALA A 516 -28.37 -25.43 88.30
CA ALA A 516 -27.88 -25.39 89.68
C ALA A 516 -28.71 -26.23 90.69
N GLY A 517 -29.71 -27.01 90.25
CA GLY A 517 -30.63 -27.65 91.19
C GLY A 517 -31.29 -28.93 90.68
N ARG A 518 -30.51 -29.97 90.42
CA ARG A 518 -30.98 -31.38 90.42
C ARG A 518 -29.90 -32.31 90.94
N LEU A 519 -29.67 -32.23 92.25
CA LEU A 519 -29.73 -33.43 93.08
C LEU A 519 -31.15 -33.46 93.66
N LEU A 520 -31.80 -34.64 93.58
CA LEU A 520 -33.03 -35.07 94.25
C LEU A 520 -34.35 -35.09 93.42
N SER A 521 -34.94 -36.29 93.49
CA SER A 521 -36.36 -36.69 93.44
C SER A 521 -37.18 -36.59 92.14
N ALA A 522 -37.21 -37.72 91.42
CA ALA A 522 -38.37 -38.58 91.15
C ALA A 522 -39.82 -38.00 91.10
N ARG A 523 -40.47 -38.31 89.96
CA ARG A 523 -41.82 -38.94 89.81
C ARG A 523 -43.08 -38.07 90.12
N MET A 524 -43.84 -37.78 89.07
CA MET A 524 -45.32 -37.61 89.08
C MET A 524 -45.98 -39.00 88.83
N PRO A 525 -47.26 -39.27 89.18
CA PRO A 525 -48.48 -38.52 88.80
C PRO A 525 -49.47 -38.30 89.99
N ASP A 526 -50.57 -37.54 89.93
CA ASP A 526 -51.77 -37.78 89.15
C ASP A 526 -52.87 -36.71 89.43
N ASP A 527 -53.88 -36.71 88.56
CA ASP A 527 -55.32 -36.40 88.75
C ASP A 527 -55.93 -34.96 88.72
N LYS A 528 -56.69 -34.75 87.63
CA LYS A 528 -58.13 -34.40 87.50
C LYS A 528 -58.75 -33.10 88.05
N ARG A 529 -59.53 -32.52 87.11
CA ARG A 529 -60.93 -31.98 87.16
C ARG A 529 -61.16 -30.47 87.25
N ASN A 530 -61.75 -29.97 86.16
CA ASN A 530 -62.95 -29.12 86.01
C ASN A 530 -63.24 -27.97 86.98
N GLY A 531 -63.66 -26.83 86.41
CA GLY A 531 -64.80 -26.07 86.96
C GLY A 531 -64.67 -24.56 86.97
N THR A 532 -64.96 -23.97 85.82
CA THR A 532 -65.70 -22.72 85.53
C THR A 532 -66.28 -21.84 86.66
N TYR A 533 -66.22 -20.51 86.39
CA TYR A 533 -67.10 -19.38 86.78
C TYR A 533 -66.65 -18.37 87.85
N ALA A 534 -66.38 -17.15 87.34
CA ALA A 534 -66.96 -15.84 87.71
C ALA A 534 -66.92 -15.31 89.17
N GLY A 535 -66.40 -14.09 89.31
CA GLY A 535 -67.13 -13.02 90.01
C GLY A 535 -66.45 -12.32 91.20
N THR A 536 -66.18 -11.03 90.99
CA THR A 536 -66.42 -9.89 91.92
C THR A 536 -65.48 -9.58 93.11
N SER A 537 -64.79 -8.44 92.97
CA SER A 537 -64.63 -7.29 93.89
C SER A 537 -64.15 -7.45 95.35
N VAL A 538 -63.15 -6.64 95.74
CA VAL A 538 -63.22 -5.49 96.70
C VAL A 538 -61.83 -5.24 97.34
N GLY A 539 -61.41 -3.96 97.37
CA GLY A 539 -60.51 -3.31 98.36
C GLY A 539 -59.07 -3.83 98.49
N GLY A 540 -58.02 -3.06 98.71
CA GLY A 540 -57.81 -1.69 99.15
C GLY A 540 -56.39 -1.61 99.73
N GLU A 541 -55.85 -0.39 99.78
CA GLU A 541 -54.68 0.06 100.54
C GLU A 541 -53.27 0.04 99.89
N ALA A 542 -52.57 1.12 100.25
CA ALA A 542 -51.42 1.70 99.59
C ALA A 542 -50.10 1.28 100.25
N GLY A 543 -49.06 1.14 99.41
CA GLY A 543 -47.67 0.99 99.83
C GLY A 543 -46.74 1.39 98.68
N LEU A 544 -45.97 2.46 98.91
CA LEU A 544 -44.67 2.87 98.32
C LEU A 544 -44.25 2.19 96.99
N PRO A 545 -44.05 2.92 95.87
CA PRO A 545 -43.57 2.29 94.65
C PRO A 545 -42.04 2.18 94.69
N ALA A 546 -41.54 0.99 95.03
CA ALA A 546 -40.34 0.49 94.38
C ALA A 546 -40.71 0.30 92.89
N VAL A 547 -40.13 1.12 92.01
CA VAL A 547 -40.37 1.00 90.56
C VAL A 547 -39.64 -0.24 90.06
N GLU A 548 -40.22 -1.40 90.31
CA GLU A 548 -39.99 -2.61 89.53
C GLU A 548 -40.61 -2.38 88.15
N THR A 549 -39.79 -2.11 87.13
CA THR A 549 -40.23 -2.09 85.73
C THR A 549 -40.48 -3.52 85.23
N ARG A 550 -41.56 -4.14 85.70
CA ARG A 550 -42.20 -5.27 85.01
C ARG A 550 -43.24 -4.70 84.05
N GLY A 551 -42.83 -4.53 82.80
CA GLY A 551 -43.75 -4.17 81.72
C GLY A 551 -43.14 -3.17 80.75
N LEU A 552 -42.30 -3.65 79.84
CA LEU A 552 -41.95 -3.00 78.57
C LEU A 552 -41.38 -4.08 77.63
N SER A 553 -42.18 -5.13 77.41
CA SER A 553 -41.99 -6.08 76.29
C SER A 553 -42.71 -5.55 75.04
N GLY A 554 -42.42 -4.31 74.67
CA GLY A 554 -42.99 -3.64 73.50
C GLY A 554 -41.88 -3.13 72.58
N GLN A 555 -41.62 -3.86 71.50
CA GLN A 555 -40.93 -3.39 70.28
C GLN A 555 -39.55 -2.72 70.47
N LEU A 556 -38.58 -3.41 71.06
CA LEU A 556 -37.17 -3.19 70.74
C LEU A 556 -36.84 -3.97 69.46
N GLY A 557 -36.65 -3.26 68.35
CA GLY A 557 -36.30 -3.86 67.07
C GLY A 557 -35.07 -4.76 67.20
N ILE A 558 -35.24 -6.03 66.83
CA ILE A 558 -34.25 -7.13 66.89
C ILE A 558 -32.89 -6.75 66.23
N GLY A 559 -32.87 -5.74 65.36
CA GLY A 559 -31.66 -5.26 64.67
C GLY A 559 -30.67 -4.44 65.51
N ARG A 560 -31.09 -3.74 66.58
CA ARG A 560 -30.21 -2.84 67.37
C ARG A 560 -29.60 -3.48 68.63
N ALA A 561 -30.12 -4.62 69.07
CA ALA A 561 -29.53 -5.39 70.16
C ALA A 561 -28.14 -5.96 69.80
N LEU A 562 -27.79 -6.00 68.52
CA LEU A 562 -26.53 -6.54 67.98
C LEU A 562 -25.36 -5.55 68.00
N ASP A 563 -25.57 -4.29 68.37
CA ASP A 563 -24.53 -3.26 68.35
C ASP A 563 -23.47 -3.47 69.44
N LEU A 564 -23.81 -4.11 70.58
CA LEU A 564 -22.86 -4.46 71.65
C LEU A 564 -22.19 -5.82 71.42
N ILE A 565 -21.40 -5.90 70.35
CA ILE A 565 -20.76 -7.13 69.86
C ILE A 565 -19.85 -7.79 70.91
N ALA A 566 -19.15 -6.99 71.73
CA ALA A 566 -18.29 -7.51 72.79
C ALA A 566 -19.06 -8.33 73.85
N LYS A 567 -20.35 -8.02 74.08
CA LYS A 567 -21.24 -8.77 74.96
C LYS A 567 -21.82 -10.00 74.28
N TRP A 568 -22.38 -9.84 73.09
CA TRP A 568 -23.18 -10.89 72.43
C TRP A 568 -22.35 -11.90 71.62
N SER A 569 -21.17 -11.50 71.14
CA SER A 569 -20.25 -12.38 70.40
C SER A 569 -18.79 -12.15 70.84
N PRO A 570 -18.45 -12.47 72.10
CA PRO A 570 -17.14 -12.17 72.70
C PRO A 570 -15.97 -12.87 72.01
N LEU A 571 -16.20 -14.01 71.36
CA LEU A 571 -15.16 -14.75 70.63
C LEU A 571 -14.99 -14.31 69.16
N SER A 572 -15.72 -13.27 68.72
CA SER A 572 -15.54 -12.74 67.37
C SER A 572 -14.24 -11.95 67.26
N GLY A 573 -13.61 -11.98 66.08
CA GLY A 573 -12.46 -11.11 65.86
C GLY A 573 -12.81 -9.62 65.96
N VAL A 574 -14.08 -9.23 65.73
CA VAL A 574 -14.56 -7.85 65.97
C VAL A 574 -14.47 -7.49 67.45
N ALA A 575 -14.91 -8.37 68.36
CA ALA A 575 -14.74 -8.19 69.80
C ALA A 575 -13.26 -8.16 70.20
N GLU A 576 -12.42 -8.96 69.54
CA GLU A 576 -10.97 -8.94 69.75
C GLU A 576 -10.36 -7.59 69.37
N GLN A 577 -10.80 -6.95 68.28
CA GLN A 577 -10.34 -5.60 67.92
C GLN A 577 -10.74 -4.55 68.96
N PHE A 578 -11.89 -4.69 69.62
CA PHE A 578 -12.24 -3.83 70.75
C PHE A 578 -11.38 -4.08 71.99
N ARG A 579 -10.94 -5.33 72.24
CA ARG A 579 -9.93 -5.64 73.28
C ARG A 579 -8.59 -5.01 72.98
N VAL A 580 -8.14 -5.10 71.72
CA VAL A 580 -6.90 -4.44 71.26
C VAL A 580 -7.02 -2.92 71.44
N ALA A 581 -8.15 -2.32 71.05
CA ALA A 581 -8.41 -0.89 71.25
C ALA A 581 -8.34 -0.50 72.73
N ALA A 582 -9.01 -1.27 73.62
CA ALA A 582 -9.02 -1.03 75.05
C ALA A 582 -7.62 -1.14 75.67
N ALA A 583 -6.87 -2.21 75.36
CA ALA A 583 -5.51 -2.40 75.86
C ALA A 583 -4.57 -1.27 75.43
N ARG A 584 -4.65 -0.84 74.17
CA ARG A 584 -3.85 0.29 73.65
C ARG A 584 -4.26 1.62 74.25
N LEU A 585 -5.54 1.83 74.53
CA LEU A 585 -6.03 3.03 75.22
C LEU A 585 -5.48 3.10 76.65
N VAL A 586 -5.54 1.98 77.40
CA VAL A 586 -4.96 1.89 78.75
C VAL A 586 -3.47 2.25 78.71
N LEU A 587 -2.70 1.65 77.78
CA LEU A 587 -1.27 1.96 77.63
C LEU A 587 -0.98 3.43 77.31
N LEU A 588 -1.85 4.07 76.50
CA LEU A 588 -1.74 5.49 76.20
C LEU A 588 -1.99 6.37 77.44
N GLN A 589 -2.83 5.91 78.36
CA GLN A 589 -3.27 6.67 79.53
C GLN A 589 -2.46 6.37 80.81
N SER A 590 -1.62 5.33 80.82
CA SER A 590 -0.82 4.83 81.96
C SER A 590 0.25 5.77 82.54
N GLY A 591 0.32 7.05 82.16
CA GLY A 591 1.34 7.99 82.64
C GLY A 591 0.89 9.42 82.94
N ALA A 592 -0.35 9.82 82.61
CA ALA A 592 -0.72 11.24 82.54
C ALA A 592 -1.95 11.65 83.39
N GLY A 593 -2.48 10.78 84.26
CA GLY A 593 -3.75 11.08 84.96
C GLY A 593 -4.93 11.32 84.01
N SER A 594 -4.79 10.88 82.76
CA SER A 594 -5.75 10.99 81.67
C SER A 594 -6.91 10.03 81.95
N ARG A 595 -8.09 10.58 82.24
CA ARG A 595 -9.29 9.80 82.59
C ARG A 595 -10.44 10.04 81.62
N VAL A 596 -10.47 11.17 80.91
CA VAL A 596 -11.57 11.53 80.01
C VAL A 596 -11.18 11.27 78.56
N THR A 597 -11.91 10.35 77.93
CA THR A 597 -11.77 9.98 76.52
C THR A 597 -13.00 10.43 75.74
N VAL A 598 -12.82 11.31 74.75
CA VAL A 598 -13.92 11.75 73.87
C VAL A 598 -13.86 10.98 72.56
N ILE A 599 -14.99 10.41 72.14
CA ILE A 599 -15.12 9.68 70.88
C ILE A 599 -16.00 10.48 69.93
N THR A 600 -15.47 10.81 68.75
CA THR A 600 -16.17 11.62 67.74
C THR A 600 -15.83 11.14 66.33
N SER A 601 -16.43 11.74 65.31
CA SER A 601 -16.26 11.36 63.90
C SER A 601 -16.45 12.56 62.97
N ALA A 602 -15.99 12.49 61.72
CA ALA A 602 -16.10 13.59 60.76
C ALA A 602 -17.56 13.91 60.42
N ILE A 603 -18.37 12.87 60.21
CA ILE A 603 -19.74 12.92 59.71
C ILE A 603 -20.64 11.91 60.45
N LYS A 604 -21.96 12.12 60.39
CA LYS A 604 -22.93 11.18 60.98
C LYS A 604 -22.85 9.80 60.30
N GLY A 605 -22.99 8.73 61.08
CA GLY A 605 -23.07 7.35 60.57
C GLY A 605 -21.75 6.57 60.54
N GLU A 606 -20.66 7.11 61.09
CA GLU A 606 -19.36 6.42 61.14
C GLU A 606 -19.24 5.36 62.24
N GLY A 607 -20.21 5.29 63.15
CA GLY A 607 -20.28 4.26 64.20
C GLY A 607 -19.66 4.64 65.54
N LYS A 608 -19.46 5.94 65.80
CA LYS A 608 -18.94 6.50 67.06
C LYS A 608 -19.57 5.90 68.34
N SER A 609 -20.89 5.84 68.38
CA SER A 609 -21.67 5.38 69.54
C SER A 609 -21.54 3.88 69.78
N VAL A 610 -21.44 3.10 68.68
CA VAL A 610 -21.15 1.65 68.74
C VAL A 610 -19.74 1.42 69.27
N VAL A 611 -18.78 2.21 68.79
CA VAL A 611 -17.39 2.15 69.26
C VAL A 611 -17.30 2.51 70.74
N ALA A 612 -17.96 3.59 71.17
CA ALA A 612 -18.00 4.02 72.57
C ALA A 612 -18.61 2.96 73.49
N ALA A 613 -19.73 2.37 73.10
CA ALA A 613 -20.41 1.36 73.89
C ALA A 613 -19.57 0.07 74.04
N ASN A 614 -18.99 -0.44 72.95
CA ASN A 614 -18.16 -1.65 73.00
C ASN A 614 -16.84 -1.42 73.74
N LEU A 615 -16.22 -0.26 73.57
CA LEU A 615 -14.97 0.09 74.25
C LEU A 615 -15.19 0.20 75.77
N ALA A 616 -16.25 0.90 76.19
CA ALA A 616 -16.62 1.03 77.60
C ALA A 616 -16.96 -0.32 78.23
N TYR A 617 -17.70 -1.17 77.51
CA TYR A 617 -18.00 -2.53 77.94
C TYR A 617 -16.73 -3.35 78.16
N VAL A 618 -15.79 -3.35 77.20
CA VAL A 618 -14.55 -4.11 77.29
C VAL A 618 -13.64 -3.63 78.43
N LEU A 619 -13.53 -2.32 78.65
CA LEU A 619 -12.76 -1.77 79.79
C LEU A 619 -13.31 -2.28 81.13
N ALA A 620 -14.63 -2.31 81.28
CA ALA A 620 -15.26 -2.80 82.52
C ALA A 620 -15.26 -4.33 82.64
N SER A 621 -15.64 -5.07 81.59
CA SER A 621 -15.82 -6.52 81.65
C SER A 621 -14.55 -7.33 81.53
N ASN A 622 -13.60 -6.90 80.68
CA ASN A 622 -12.38 -7.67 80.41
C ASN A 622 -11.20 -7.17 81.23
N LEU A 623 -11.14 -5.86 81.51
CA LEU A 623 -10.03 -5.24 82.25
C LEU A 623 -10.41 -4.87 83.69
N GLY A 624 -11.68 -5.04 84.08
CA GLY A 624 -12.16 -4.81 85.45
C GLY A 624 -12.11 -3.36 85.90
N LYS A 625 -12.03 -2.41 84.94
CA LYS A 625 -11.78 -0.99 85.24
C LYS A 625 -13.08 -0.24 85.51
N PRO A 626 -13.20 0.54 86.61
CA PRO A 626 -14.35 1.41 86.85
C PRO A 626 -14.53 2.42 85.72
N THR A 627 -15.58 2.22 84.93
CA THR A 627 -15.80 2.94 83.67
C THR A 627 -17.16 3.63 83.67
N LEU A 628 -17.18 4.90 83.30
CA LEU A 628 -18.40 5.68 83.05
C LEU A 628 -18.52 6.00 81.56
N LEU A 629 -19.68 5.69 80.95
CA LEU A 629 -20.02 6.09 79.59
C LEU A 629 -21.06 7.21 79.61
N ILE A 630 -20.75 8.35 79.01
CA ILE A 630 -21.63 9.51 78.92
C ILE A 630 -22.10 9.67 77.47
N ASP A 631 -23.41 9.77 77.25
CA ASP A 631 -24.00 10.11 75.96
C ASP A 631 -24.00 11.63 75.76
N GLY A 632 -22.90 12.15 75.22
CA GLY A 632 -22.69 13.57 74.95
C GLY A 632 -23.32 14.06 73.64
N ASP A 633 -23.86 13.17 72.79
CA ASP A 633 -24.59 13.54 71.58
C ASP A 633 -26.05 13.86 71.92
N LEU A 634 -26.24 15.04 72.53
CA LEU A 634 -27.57 15.49 72.91
C LEU A 634 -28.52 15.68 71.71
N LYS A 635 -27.98 15.83 70.49
CA LYS A 635 -28.78 16.07 69.27
C LYS A 635 -29.31 14.78 68.66
N CYS A 636 -28.50 13.72 68.65
CA CYS A 636 -28.87 12.43 68.08
C CYS A 636 -28.42 11.29 69.01
N PRO A 637 -29.02 11.17 70.21
CA PRO A 637 -28.55 10.23 71.21
C PRO A 637 -28.83 8.79 70.81
N THR A 638 -27.83 7.93 70.94
CA THR A 638 -27.95 6.52 70.53
C THR A 638 -27.38 5.53 71.55
N VAL A 639 -26.67 5.98 72.58
CA VAL A 639 -26.05 5.10 73.59
C VAL A 639 -27.11 4.27 74.33
N HIS A 640 -28.24 4.88 74.70
CA HIS A 640 -29.34 4.18 75.37
C HIS A 640 -29.86 2.98 74.54
N GLN A 641 -29.87 3.12 73.21
CA GLN A 641 -30.30 2.05 72.29
C GLN A 641 -29.23 0.97 72.15
N CYS A 642 -27.95 1.36 72.02
CA CYS A 642 -26.84 0.41 71.92
C CYS A 642 -26.69 -0.44 73.20
N MET A 643 -26.97 0.15 74.37
CA MET A 643 -26.81 -0.50 75.68
C MET A 643 -28.09 -1.16 76.19
N GLY A 644 -29.25 -0.88 75.57
CA GLY A 644 -30.55 -1.42 75.97
C GLY A 644 -31.05 -0.89 77.32
N ILE A 645 -30.80 0.40 77.59
CA ILE A 645 -31.21 1.09 78.83
C ILE A 645 -32.25 2.19 78.54
N PRO A 646 -33.01 2.65 79.55
CA PRO A 646 -33.86 3.84 79.40
C PRO A 646 -33.04 5.09 79.00
N GLN A 647 -33.65 5.97 78.21
CA GLN A 647 -33.02 7.25 77.82
C GLN A 647 -33.08 8.31 78.93
N PHE A 648 -33.99 8.14 79.90
CA PHE A 648 -34.25 9.08 81.00
C PHE A 648 -34.29 8.33 82.34
N PRO A 649 -33.80 8.93 83.44
CA PRO A 649 -33.15 10.25 83.53
C PRO A 649 -31.71 10.29 82.97
N GLY A 650 -31.22 11.47 82.57
CA GLY A 650 -29.93 11.63 81.88
C GLY A 650 -29.26 13.00 82.02
N LEU A 651 -28.25 13.25 81.17
CA LEU A 651 -27.35 14.40 81.23
C LEU A 651 -28.10 15.74 81.10
N ARG A 652 -29.15 15.83 80.29
CA ARG A 652 -29.98 17.04 80.17
C ARG A 652 -30.60 17.45 81.51
N ASP A 653 -31.15 16.48 82.26
CA ASP A 653 -31.80 16.73 83.55
C ASP A 653 -30.78 17.23 84.60
N VAL A 654 -29.52 16.80 84.47
CA VAL A 654 -28.39 17.30 85.28
C VAL A 654 -28.04 18.75 84.90
N LEU A 655 -27.95 19.04 83.60
CA LEU A 655 -27.58 20.38 83.11
C LEU A 655 -28.67 21.43 83.38
N GLU A 656 -29.93 21.00 83.40
CA GLU A 656 -31.08 21.84 83.77
C GLU A 656 -31.21 22.01 85.30
N GLY A 657 -30.44 21.26 86.10
CA GLY A 657 -30.44 21.33 87.57
C GLY A 657 -31.62 20.63 88.23
N GLU A 658 -32.37 19.81 87.48
CA GLU A 658 -33.56 19.10 87.98
C GLU A 658 -33.20 17.87 88.82
N ARG A 659 -32.04 17.25 88.55
CA ARG A 659 -31.59 16.01 89.20
C ARG A 659 -30.09 16.02 89.46
N SER A 660 -29.65 15.31 90.50
CA SER A 660 -28.23 15.07 90.75
C SER A 660 -27.68 13.99 89.81
N VAL A 661 -26.38 14.08 89.47
CA VAL A 661 -25.70 13.14 88.57
C VAL A 661 -25.91 11.68 89.02
N ASP A 662 -25.75 11.40 90.32
CA ASP A 662 -25.87 10.05 90.87
C ASP A 662 -27.26 9.43 90.64
N SER A 663 -28.31 10.26 90.62
CA SER A 663 -29.69 9.81 90.36
C SER A 663 -29.97 9.53 88.88
N CYS A 664 -29.08 9.96 87.98
CA CYS A 664 -29.17 9.76 86.53
C CYS A 664 -28.25 8.65 86.01
N LEU A 665 -27.46 8.01 86.89
CA LEU A 665 -26.54 6.95 86.50
C LEU A 665 -27.22 5.57 86.47
N HIS A 666 -27.06 4.87 85.35
CA HIS A 666 -27.51 3.49 85.19
C HIS A 666 -26.34 2.52 85.23
N ARG A 667 -26.33 1.61 86.21
CA ARG A 667 -25.31 0.54 86.29
C ARG A 667 -25.69 -0.63 85.39
N VAL A 668 -24.71 -1.17 84.65
CA VAL A 668 -24.91 -2.29 83.73
C VAL A 668 -24.63 -3.63 84.43
N GLY A 669 -25.66 -4.28 84.95
CA GLY A 669 -25.55 -5.57 85.64
C GLY A 669 -24.57 -5.49 86.84
N GLU A 670 -23.72 -6.52 87.01
CA GLU A 670 -22.71 -6.56 88.07
C GLU A 670 -21.38 -5.87 87.68
N LEU A 671 -21.24 -5.44 86.43
CA LEU A 671 -20.01 -4.84 85.92
C LEU A 671 -19.71 -3.51 86.61
N PRO A 672 -18.42 -3.11 86.70
CA PRO A 672 -18.03 -1.77 87.10
C PRO A 672 -18.21 -0.78 85.93
N LEU A 673 -19.41 -0.78 85.31
CA LEU A 673 -19.80 0.06 84.19
C LEU A 673 -21.06 0.85 84.54
N TRP A 674 -20.96 2.17 84.47
CA TRP A 674 -22.05 3.10 84.64
C TRP A 674 -22.30 3.85 83.33
N ILE A 675 -23.57 4.16 83.07
CA ILE A 675 -23.98 4.90 81.87
C ILE A 675 -24.79 6.12 82.31
N LEU A 676 -24.40 7.28 81.82
CA LEU A 676 -25.18 8.51 81.87
C LEU A 676 -25.79 8.73 80.48
N PRO A 677 -27.08 8.39 80.25
CA PRO A 677 -27.74 8.65 78.98
C PRO A 677 -27.94 10.15 78.82
N SER A 678 -28.30 10.60 77.62
CA SER A 678 -28.44 12.02 77.29
C SER A 678 -29.68 12.68 77.91
N GLY A 679 -30.73 11.93 78.24
CA GLY A 679 -32.04 12.46 78.61
C GLY A 679 -32.95 12.72 77.40
N VAL A 680 -34.21 13.07 77.66
CA VAL A 680 -35.20 13.39 76.61
C VAL A 680 -35.03 14.85 76.19
N ALA A 681 -35.22 15.14 74.90
CA ALA A 681 -35.00 16.49 74.38
C ALA A 681 -36.11 17.47 74.81
N SER A 682 -35.74 18.49 75.59
CA SER A 682 -36.59 19.60 76.06
C SER A 682 -36.70 20.78 75.07
N GLY A 683 -36.06 20.69 73.89
CA GLY A 683 -36.04 21.77 72.88
C GLY A 683 -34.97 22.86 73.08
N ARG A 684 -34.23 22.85 74.20
CA ARG A 684 -33.09 23.75 74.47
C ARG A 684 -31.82 23.33 73.72
N MET A 685 -31.08 24.30 73.15
CA MET A 685 -29.74 24.11 72.57
C MET A 685 -28.66 24.21 73.65
N LEU A 686 -27.51 23.55 73.45
CA LEU A 686 -26.36 23.65 74.34
C LEU A 686 -25.82 25.08 74.38
N GLU A 687 -25.69 25.65 75.58
CA GLU A 687 -25.11 26.97 75.80
C GLU A 687 -23.68 26.88 76.38
N LEU A 688 -22.94 27.98 76.38
CA LEU A 688 -21.57 28.04 76.93
C LEU A 688 -21.53 27.71 78.45
N SER A 689 -22.62 27.99 79.17
CA SER A 689 -22.80 27.70 80.59
C SER A 689 -22.84 26.19 80.88
N ASP A 690 -23.45 25.40 79.99
CA ASP A 690 -23.55 23.95 80.11
C ASP A 690 -22.17 23.31 80.14
N ILE A 691 -21.20 23.94 79.49
CA ILE A 691 -19.84 23.44 79.34
C ILE A 691 -19.04 23.64 80.62
N HIS A 692 -19.18 24.78 81.29
CA HIS A 692 -18.63 24.94 82.64
C HIS A 692 -19.25 23.95 83.64
N HIS A 693 -20.55 23.66 83.52
CA HIS A 693 -21.23 22.67 84.37
C HIS A 693 -20.70 21.24 84.09
N ILE A 694 -20.57 20.85 82.82
CA ILE A 694 -19.96 19.56 82.43
C ILE A 694 -18.52 19.46 82.94
N SER A 695 -17.72 20.52 82.83
CA SER A 695 -16.33 20.52 83.33
C SER A 695 -16.23 20.35 84.84
N GLY A 696 -17.10 21.05 85.60
CA GLY A 696 -17.20 20.90 87.05
C GLY A 696 -17.64 19.48 87.44
N MET A 697 -18.64 18.94 86.74
CA MET A 697 -19.12 17.57 86.93
C MET A 697 -18.03 16.54 86.64
N LEU A 698 -17.30 16.68 85.53
CA LEU A 698 -16.20 15.78 85.16
C LEU A 698 -15.08 15.78 86.20
N SER A 699 -14.81 16.92 86.84
CA SER A 699 -13.81 17.01 87.92
C SER A 699 -14.17 16.15 89.13
N GLU A 700 -15.46 16.03 89.46
CA GLU A 700 -15.93 15.17 90.55
C GLU A 700 -15.99 13.70 90.12
N LEU A 701 -16.50 13.42 88.92
CA LEU A 701 -16.56 12.06 88.36
C LEU A 701 -15.17 11.45 88.18
N LYS A 702 -14.15 12.26 87.88
CA LYS A 702 -12.74 11.83 87.80
C LYS A 702 -12.23 11.21 89.11
N LYS A 703 -12.86 11.47 90.26
CA LYS A 703 -12.48 10.86 91.55
C LYS A 703 -13.06 9.46 91.73
N GLN A 704 -14.20 9.17 91.10
CA GLN A 704 -14.95 7.92 91.28
C GLN A 704 -14.70 6.91 90.17
N TYR A 705 -14.37 7.38 88.96
CA TYR A 705 -14.18 6.53 87.78
C TYR A 705 -12.76 6.61 87.27
N GLU A 706 -12.19 5.45 86.91
CA GLU A 706 -10.84 5.36 86.34
C GLU A 706 -10.87 5.80 84.86
N TYR A 707 -11.94 5.43 84.14
CA TYR A 707 -12.15 5.83 82.73
C TYR A 707 -13.52 6.47 82.56
N ILE A 708 -13.57 7.62 81.89
CA ILE A 708 -14.79 8.31 81.50
C ILE A 708 -14.78 8.43 79.97
N ILE A 709 -15.69 7.72 79.30
CA ILE A 709 -15.86 7.77 77.85
C ILE A 709 -17.05 8.67 77.53
N ILE A 710 -16.86 9.63 76.65
CA ILE A 710 -17.92 10.53 76.19
C ILE A 710 -18.17 10.26 74.71
N ASP A 711 -19.36 9.79 74.36
CA ASP A 711 -19.83 9.71 72.97
C ASP A 711 -20.25 11.10 72.51
N ALA A 712 -19.50 11.72 71.59
CA ALA A 712 -19.68 13.10 71.18
C ALA A 712 -20.26 13.19 69.75
N PRO A 713 -21.00 14.26 69.41
CA PRO A 713 -21.52 14.46 68.07
C PRO A 713 -20.41 14.57 66.99
N PRO A 714 -20.72 14.37 65.70
CA PRO A 714 -19.75 14.53 64.62
C PRO A 714 -19.27 15.98 64.46
N ILE A 715 -18.01 16.16 64.07
CA ILE A 715 -17.26 17.43 64.09
C ILE A 715 -17.73 18.44 63.06
N LEU A 716 -17.85 18.03 61.79
CA LEU A 716 -18.11 18.98 60.70
C LEU A 716 -19.50 19.64 60.73
N PRO A 717 -20.60 18.96 61.16
CA PRO A 717 -21.91 19.60 61.17
C PRO A 717 -22.17 20.50 62.38
N LEU A 718 -21.36 20.50 63.45
CA LEU A 718 -21.74 21.08 64.75
C LEU A 718 -20.60 21.84 65.46
N ALA A 719 -20.88 23.09 65.89
CA ALA A 719 -19.92 23.97 66.58
C ALA A 719 -19.54 23.48 67.99
N ASP A 720 -20.44 22.76 68.67
CA ASP A 720 -20.33 22.33 70.07
C ASP A 720 -19.13 21.38 70.31
N MET A 721 -18.61 20.74 69.25
CA MET A 721 -17.56 19.73 69.37
C MET A 721 -16.21 20.30 69.79
N HIS A 722 -15.86 21.53 69.38
CA HIS A 722 -14.60 22.16 69.81
C HIS A 722 -14.51 22.27 71.34
N MET A 723 -15.66 22.39 71.99
CA MET A 723 -15.73 22.61 73.43
C MET A 723 -15.60 21.29 74.21
N LEU A 724 -16.20 20.19 73.71
CA LEU A 724 -15.99 18.85 74.27
C LEU A 724 -14.58 18.32 74.01
N ALA A 725 -14.00 18.61 72.84
CA ALA A 725 -12.64 18.22 72.50
C ALA A 725 -11.61 18.86 73.45
N GLY A 726 -11.83 20.10 73.90
CA GLY A 726 -10.95 20.79 74.85
C GLY A 726 -10.94 20.21 76.27
N MET A 727 -11.94 19.38 76.61
CA MET A 727 -12.02 18.69 77.91
C MET A 727 -11.46 17.26 77.88
N ALA A 728 -11.09 16.79 76.70
CA ALA A 728 -10.62 15.43 76.48
C ALA A 728 -9.14 15.32 76.83
N ASP A 729 -8.80 14.39 77.73
CA ASP A 729 -7.40 14.00 77.94
C ASP A 729 -6.90 13.11 76.78
N THR A 730 -7.84 12.42 76.10
CA THR A 730 -7.60 11.61 74.89
C THR A 730 -8.76 11.75 73.91
N LEU A 731 -8.47 11.98 72.63
CA LEU A 731 -9.47 12.09 71.57
C LEU A 731 -9.40 10.88 70.66
N ILE A 732 -10.49 10.11 70.55
CA ILE A 732 -10.63 9.02 69.59
C ILE A 732 -11.49 9.50 68.42
N PHE A 733 -10.87 9.57 67.24
CA PHE A 733 -11.52 9.94 66.00
C PHE A 733 -11.89 8.68 65.21
N VAL A 734 -13.20 8.44 65.02
CA VAL A 734 -13.72 7.29 64.31
C VAL A 734 -13.86 7.62 62.84
N VAL A 735 -13.19 6.86 61.98
CA VAL A 735 -13.28 6.97 60.52
C VAL A 735 -13.92 5.70 59.98
N ARG A 736 -14.91 5.81 59.10
CA ARG A 736 -15.55 4.63 58.51
C ARG A 736 -14.95 4.28 57.14
N ALA A 737 -14.33 3.11 57.07
CA ALA A 737 -13.75 2.58 55.83
C ALA A 737 -14.84 2.42 54.75
N GLY A 738 -14.51 2.80 53.52
CA GLY A 738 -15.43 2.75 52.38
C GLY A 738 -16.54 3.80 52.38
N LEU A 739 -16.71 4.59 53.46
CA LEU A 739 -17.71 5.66 53.53
C LEU A 739 -17.11 7.07 53.63
N THR A 740 -16.08 7.28 54.46
CA THR A 740 -15.58 8.62 54.79
C THR A 740 -14.61 9.16 53.74
N PRO A 741 -14.92 10.26 53.02
CA PRO A 741 -14.00 10.83 52.04
C PRO A 741 -12.73 11.36 52.69
N ARG A 742 -11.57 11.20 52.03
CA ARG A 742 -10.26 11.58 52.57
C ARG A 742 -10.20 13.06 52.97
N GLY A 743 -10.59 13.95 52.07
CA GLY A 743 -10.60 15.39 52.34
C GLY A 743 -11.58 15.83 53.44
N VAL A 744 -12.64 15.04 53.70
CA VAL A 744 -13.61 15.31 54.78
C VAL A 744 -12.99 14.98 56.14
N ALA A 745 -12.29 13.85 56.25
CA ALA A 745 -11.57 13.49 57.48
C ALA A 745 -10.42 14.47 57.79
N GLU A 746 -9.63 14.84 56.78
CA GLU A 746 -8.58 15.86 56.93
C GLU A 746 -9.15 17.19 57.41
N LYS A 747 -10.25 17.65 56.79
CA LYS A 747 -10.92 18.88 57.21
C LYS A 747 -11.39 18.79 58.65
N ALA A 748 -11.95 17.66 59.09
CA ALA A 748 -12.41 17.47 60.46
C ALA A 748 -11.26 17.55 61.48
N ILE A 749 -10.13 16.89 61.21
CA ILE A 749 -8.94 16.92 62.07
C ILE A 749 -8.31 18.32 62.12
N ARG A 750 -8.19 19.00 60.96
CA ARG A 750 -7.72 20.39 60.91
C ARG A 750 -8.62 21.33 61.69
N THR A 751 -9.94 21.09 61.66
CA THR A 751 -10.92 21.93 62.36
C THR A 751 -10.75 21.79 63.87
N ILE A 752 -10.64 20.57 64.41
CA ILE A 752 -10.46 20.38 65.86
C ILE A 752 -9.14 20.96 66.37
N GLY A 753 -8.08 20.94 65.55
CA GLY A 753 -6.73 21.23 66.01
C GLY A 753 -6.25 20.11 66.92
N ALA A 754 -6.01 18.93 66.34
CA ALA A 754 -5.83 17.67 67.06
C ALA A 754 -4.95 17.80 68.32
N PRO A 755 -5.45 17.45 69.52
CA PRO A 755 -4.63 17.41 70.72
C PRO A 755 -3.51 16.37 70.57
N SER A 756 -2.42 16.52 71.34
CA SER A 756 -1.23 15.68 71.25
C SER A 756 -1.48 14.16 71.39
N ASN A 757 -2.62 13.78 71.99
CA ASN A 757 -3.04 12.40 72.22
C ASN A 757 -4.25 11.95 71.35
N ALA A 758 -4.44 12.55 70.17
CA ALA A 758 -5.48 12.12 69.24
C ALA A 758 -5.13 10.79 68.57
N CYS A 759 -6.10 9.87 68.51
CA CYS A 759 -5.96 8.54 67.95
C CYS A 759 -7.12 8.21 67.02
N ILE A 760 -6.93 7.23 66.12
CA ILE A 760 -7.95 6.83 65.15
C ILE A 760 -8.45 5.42 65.42
N ILE A 761 -9.77 5.23 65.28
CA ILE A 761 -10.37 3.91 65.09
C ILE A 761 -10.95 3.84 63.69
N LEU A 762 -10.42 2.93 62.87
CA LEU A 762 -10.95 2.68 61.54
C LEU A 762 -12.07 1.65 61.66
N ASN A 763 -13.32 2.08 61.48
CA ASN A 763 -14.51 1.25 61.63
C ASN A 763 -15.03 0.75 60.27
N GLY A 764 -15.66 -0.41 60.26
CA GLY A 764 -16.35 -0.96 59.09
C GLY A 764 -15.44 -1.43 57.95
N LEU A 765 -14.24 -1.95 58.25
CA LEU A 765 -13.37 -2.50 57.20
C LEU A 765 -14.03 -3.69 56.48
N GLU A 766 -13.99 -3.68 55.15
CA GLU A 766 -14.28 -4.85 54.33
C GLU A 766 -13.18 -5.91 54.48
N ALA A 767 -13.49 -7.20 54.27
CA ALA A 767 -12.54 -8.31 54.43
C ALA A 767 -11.23 -8.12 53.64
N ALA A 768 -11.29 -7.47 52.48
CA ALA A 768 -10.12 -7.16 51.64
C ALA A 768 -9.20 -6.08 52.24
N GLY A 769 -9.72 -5.19 53.10
CA GLY A 769 -8.99 -4.12 53.76
C GLY A 769 -8.36 -4.53 55.10
N VAL A 770 -8.74 -5.70 55.64
CA VAL A 770 -8.14 -6.25 56.86
C VAL A 770 -6.67 -6.63 56.58
N PRO A 771 -5.70 -6.18 57.40
CA PRO A 771 -4.28 -6.51 57.23
C PRO A 771 -4.04 -8.02 57.18
N TYR A 772 -3.07 -8.46 56.38
CA TYR A 772 -2.80 -9.89 56.13
C TYR A 772 -2.57 -10.69 57.43
N TYR A 773 -1.78 -10.16 58.37
CA TYR A 773 -1.52 -10.79 59.68
C TYR A 773 -2.77 -10.93 60.55
N MET A 774 -3.78 -10.09 60.34
CA MET A 774 -5.04 -10.18 61.05
C MET A 774 -5.97 -11.21 60.39
N ARG A 775 -5.85 -11.40 59.07
CA ARG A 775 -6.65 -12.33 58.27
C ARG A 775 -6.44 -13.80 58.69
N GLU A 776 -5.20 -14.21 58.94
CA GLU A 776 -4.88 -15.56 59.45
C GLU A 776 -5.50 -15.83 60.84
N ALA A 777 -5.47 -14.84 61.75
CA ALA A 777 -6.12 -14.96 63.06
C ALA A 777 -7.66 -14.98 62.96
N TYR A 778 -8.24 -14.27 61.99
CA TYR A 778 -9.67 -14.31 61.69
C TYR A 778 -10.11 -15.67 61.13
N ASP A 779 -9.37 -16.22 60.17
CA ASP A 779 -9.67 -17.51 59.55
C ASP A 779 -9.53 -18.66 60.57
N TYR A 780 -8.49 -18.63 61.42
CA TYR A 780 -8.25 -19.62 62.48
C TYR A 780 -9.36 -19.63 63.57
N LEU A 781 -9.87 -18.45 63.97
CA LEU A 781 -11.00 -18.33 64.89
C LEU A 781 -12.35 -18.71 64.24
N SER A 782 -12.47 -18.57 62.93
CA SER A 782 -13.65 -19.01 62.17
C SER A 782 -13.69 -20.54 62.00
N GLU A 783 -12.53 -21.19 61.82
CA GLU A 783 -12.40 -22.64 61.67
C GLU A 783 -12.70 -23.41 62.96
N LYS A 784 -12.25 -22.91 64.13
CA LYS A 784 -12.58 -23.53 65.42
C LYS A 784 -14.09 -23.55 65.71
N LYS A 785 -14.86 -22.61 65.14
CA LYS A 785 -16.33 -22.59 65.25
C LYS A 785 -17.02 -23.69 64.44
N LYS A 786 -16.37 -24.23 63.39
CA LYS A 786 -16.87 -25.42 62.65
C LYS A 786 -16.60 -26.73 63.37
N VAL A 787 -15.55 -26.80 64.20
CA VAL A 787 -15.16 -28.02 64.92
C VAL A 787 -15.96 -28.20 66.23
N GLY A 788 -16.48 -27.12 66.82
CA GLY A 788 -17.33 -27.17 68.00
C GLY A 788 -18.83 -27.39 67.75
N SER A 789 -19.24 -27.70 66.51
CA SER A 789 -20.64 -27.95 66.13
C SER A 789 -20.86 -29.31 65.45
N THR A 790 -20.02 -30.30 65.75
CA THR A 790 -20.25 -31.71 65.42
C THR A 790 -20.75 -32.47 66.63
#